data_AF-A0A4V3DZ21-F1
#
_entry.id   AF-A0A4V3DZ21-F1
#
_cell.length_a   1.000
_cell.length_b   1.000
_cell.length_c   1.000
_cell.angle_alpha   90.00
_cell.angle_beta   90.00
_cell.angle_gamma   90.00
#
_symmetry.space_group_name_H-M   'P 1'
#
loop_
_entity.id
_entity.type
_entity.pdbx_description
1 polymer ?
#
loop_
_entity_poly.entity_id
_entity_poly.type
_entity_poly.pdbx_seq_one_letter_code
_entity_poly.pdbx_strand_id
1 'polypeptide(L)'
;MATLSITPQQIDNGLLYPNFYWPAGTITYSVPDGDTLWASNYGSSEPTTGYSEFNAAQAAQFVAAIELWDSYIANSMVRVDDGATYGDIRGAFTDIADPQVGGQANAPPFQGNRSSAREGDVWIDTTRTGSGFATGTQDFQLLLHEIGHALGLKHPFETPTLPAEYDNHAYTVMSYTPADHRIIFSGGGGSIFWSQAPTADKTPMVLDIAAIQSRYGADTQTGAGSTTYAFTDADLEARQAIYDASGNDTIDLSALSRGSTLDLRPGSYSDLAYYAKADQIADTKARFPGFESFIENGFNQPGVAVYEWTRNVGIAFSTVIENAMGSAFADTIIGNSAANRIGGGLGRDVLTGGGGSDNFHGTAAALAGDRITDLSNGETITLDGSTASITAVSLASGTLTVSYRASAGGSVQSFAMTVSGGVSGVSFSGRTITFGEADRNDTFVGQAGNQTYDGGAGIDTVNYAAASGALTVDLALTGFQSVGGGFGSDRLLSIENLRGGTGSDRLSGSASANTIWGGAGNDTILGRNGADILWGEAGNDILDGGAGADRMFGGAGNDTYIVDAASDSVREDRIAGTDDGGIDLVKASVTHTLRAFVENLTLTGSGAIFGTGNALANTIIGNDAANRLYGKDGNDRLDGRAGNDLLRGGNGNDTLTGGAGADDMDGENGSDTYYVDASDTVRDRGASGIDTVIASSTFSLKGGDGIENLRLATNATSGNLTGNELGNAITAYGGNNVLLGLAGNDTIRAGAGNDTLRGGLGADRLYGEAGADTFVFAKGESLAVAGATDIIHDFTTRVDHIDLAIVSGSAAAAFYTEVKVASDSFTALKNAAEAAMSGSQRIVFVAGTTDGWLFWSTNGSDGTVEEAVRLTGRNSLAGFDRADLI
;
A
#
# COMPACT_ATOMS: atom_id res chain seq x y z
N MET A 1 6.69 -17.57 32.51
CA MET A 1 7.41 -17.75 33.78
C MET A 1 8.55 -16.73 33.87
N ALA A 2 8.87 -16.22 35.06
CA ALA A 2 10.02 -15.33 35.24
C ALA A 2 11.27 -16.17 35.55
N THR A 3 12.41 -15.85 34.96
CA THR A 3 13.71 -16.33 35.42
C THR A 3 13.89 -15.97 36.90
N LEU A 4 14.60 -16.81 37.67
CA LEU A 4 14.82 -16.55 39.08
C LEU A 4 15.42 -15.15 39.26
N SER A 5 14.84 -14.36 40.17
CA SER A 5 15.30 -12.99 40.43
C SER A 5 16.39 -12.94 41.51
N ILE A 6 17.11 -14.05 41.72
CA ILE A 6 18.14 -14.21 42.73
C ILE A 6 19.53 -13.90 42.14
N THR A 7 20.35 -13.16 42.89
CA THR A 7 21.72 -12.82 42.47
C THR A 7 22.73 -13.88 42.93
N PRO A 8 23.88 -14.05 42.24
CA PRO A 8 24.95 -14.96 42.69
C PRO A 8 25.39 -14.69 44.13
N GLN A 9 25.46 -13.42 44.54
CA GLN A 9 25.82 -13.05 45.90
C GLN A 9 24.78 -13.50 46.95
N GLN A 10 23.49 -13.50 46.61
CA GLN A 10 22.45 -14.03 47.51
C GLN A 10 22.51 -15.55 47.63
N ILE A 11 22.85 -16.25 46.54
CA ILE A 11 23.08 -17.70 46.55
C ILE A 11 24.27 -18.02 47.43
N ASP A 12 25.44 -17.40 47.18
CA ASP A 12 26.67 -17.65 47.93
C ASP A 12 26.49 -17.36 49.43
N ASN A 13 25.92 -16.20 49.76
CA ASN A 13 25.68 -15.84 51.17
C ASN A 13 24.66 -16.77 51.84
N GLY A 14 23.64 -17.20 51.09
CA GLY A 14 22.53 -18.02 51.57
C GLY A 14 22.89 -19.50 51.76
N LEU A 15 23.77 -20.05 50.94
CA LEU A 15 24.05 -21.48 50.88
C LEU A 15 25.50 -21.88 51.15
N LEU A 16 26.47 -20.96 51.18
CA LEU A 16 27.85 -21.32 51.51
C LEU A 16 28.28 -20.83 52.89
N TYR A 17 29.11 -21.63 53.56
CA TYR A 17 29.95 -21.13 54.64
C TYR A 17 31.14 -20.35 54.06
N PRO A 18 31.29 -19.03 54.30
CA PRO A 18 32.29 -18.21 53.59
C PRO A 18 33.74 -18.66 53.77
N ASN A 19 34.04 -19.23 54.94
CA ASN A 19 35.40 -19.62 55.32
C ASN A 19 35.60 -21.14 55.35
N PHE A 20 34.64 -21.99 55.02
CA PHE A 20 34.84 -23.45 55.09
C PHE A 20 34.89 -24.00 53.66
N TYR A 21 36.01 -24.60 53.26
CA TYR A 21 36.22 -25.19 51.92
C TYR A 21 37.43 -26.11 51.86
N TRP A 22 37.41 -27.01 50.89
CA TRP A 22 38.60 -27.75 50.48
C TRP A 22 39.54 -26.87 49.64
N PRO A 23 40.86 -26.92 49.86
CA PRO A 23 41.81 -26.19 49.03
C PRO A 23 41.74 -26.65 47.57
N ALA A 24 42.16 -25.80 46.63
CA ALA A 24 42.16 -26.11 45.21
C ALA A 24 42.99 -27.38 44.91
N GLY A 25 42.43 -28.32 44.15
CA GLY A 25 43.03 -29.60 43.83
C GLY A 25 42.06 -30.77 43.95
N THR A 26 42.59 -31.99 44.04
CA THR A 26 41.80 -33.21 44.23
C THR A 26 41.21 -33.26 45.64
N ILE A 27 39.89 -33.43 45.73
CA ILE A 27 39.20 -33.79 46.98
C ILE A 27 39.19 -35.32 47.03
N THR A 28 39.58 -35.91 48.15
CA THR A 28 39.57 -37.38 48.28
C THR A 28 38.33 -37.86 49.01
N TYR A 29 37.87 -39.08 48.73
CA TYR A 29 36.78 -39.68 49.51
C TYR A 29 37.02 -41.15 49.77
N SER A 30 36.40 -41.68 50.82
CA SER A 30 36.47 -43.11 51.13
C SER A 30 35.16 -43.63 51.72
N VAL A 31 34.92 -44.93 51.53
CA VAL A 31 33.86 -45.68 52.22
C VAL A 31 34.56 -46.61 53.21
N PRO A 32 34.60 -46.27 54.51
CA PRO A 32 35.39 -47.04 55.46
C PRO A 32 34.82 -48.44 55.73
N ASP A 33 35.68 -49.47 55.67
CA ASP A 33 35.39 -50.84 56.12
C ASP A 33 36.14 -51.11 57.45
N GLY A 34 35.44 -51.27 58.56
CA GLY A 34 35.95 -51.63 59.89
C GLY A 34 36.00 -50.49 60.94
N ASP A 35 36.06 -50.86 62.22
CA ASP A 35 36.24 -49.97 63.39
C ASP A 35 37.60 -49.20 63.40
N THR A 36 38.51 -49.50 62.48
CA THR A 36 39.89 -48.98 62.49
C THR A 36 40.11 -47.72 61.64
N LEU A 37 39.06 -47.10 61.09
CA LEU A 37 39.19 -46.02 60.09
C LEU A 37 38.51 -44.69 60.48
N TRP A 38 38.04 -44.56 61.74
CA TRP A 38 37.45 -43.33 62.28
C TRP A 38 38.42 -42.60 63.21
N ALA A 39 38.36 -41.27 63.25
CA ALA A 39 39.22 -40.49 64.15
C ALA A 39 38.98 -40.90 65.61
N SER A 40 40.00 -41.43 66.28
CA SER A 40 39.91 -42.02 67.62
C SER A 40 39.62 -41.04 68.78
N ASN A 41 39.19 -39.80 68.49
CA ASN A 41 38.96 -38.73 69.45
C ASN A 41 37.70 -37.93 69.11
N TYR A 42 36.52 -38.55 69.15
CA TYR A 42 35.25 -37.82 69.33
C TYR A 42 35.08 -37.48 70.82
N GLY A 43 34.81 -36.21 71.13
CA GLY A 43 34.58 -35.73 72.50
C GLY A 43 33.17 -36.09 72.96
N SER A 44 32.90 -36.01 74.27
CA SER A 44 31.64 -36.41 74.91
C SER A 44 30.38 -35.58 74.54
N SER A 45 30.44 -34.75 73.50
CA SER A 45 29.35 -33.91 73.00
C SER A 45 28.84 -34.34 71.61
N GLU A 46 29.42 -35.38 71.02
CA GLU A 46 29.01 -35.95 69.73
C GLU A 46 28.37 -37.34 69.93
N PRO A 47 27.50 -37.81 69.01
CA PRO A 47 26.86 -39.12 69.09
C PRO A 47 27.94 -40.21 69.03
N THR A 48 28.33 -40.73 70.20
CA THR A 48 29.53 -41.58 70.39
C THR A 48 29.18 -43.02 70.74
N THR A 49 28.01 -43.51 70.32
CA THR A 49 27.61 -44.90 70.52
C THR A 49 27.01 -45.48 69.24
N GLY A 50 27.58 -46.54 68.68
CA GLY A 50 26.91 -47.39 67.68
C GLY A 50 27.23 -47.15 66.19
N TYR A 51 28.51 -47.05 65.81
CA TYR A 51 28.86 -46.98 64.38
C TYR A 51 28.55 -48.27 63.64
N SER A 52 28.02 -48.14 62.41
CA SER A 52 27.92 -49.27 61.48
C SER A 52 28.22 -48.85 60.05
N GLU A 53 28.85 -49.78 59.32
CA GLU A 53 29.27 -49.56 57.93
C GLU A 53 28.08 -49.57 56.97
N PHE A 54 28.25 -48.89 55.84
CA PHE A 54 27.37 -49.11 54.71
C PHE A 54 27.54 -50.53 54.18
N ASN A 55 26.43 -51.23 53.94
CA ASN A 55 26.49 -52.42 53.11
C ASN A 55 26.85 -52.02 51.66
N ALA A 56 27.23 -53.00 50.84
CA ALA A 56 27.69 -52.74 49.47
C ALA A 56 26.71 -51.92 48.61
N ALA A 57 25.40 -52.09 48.79
CA ALA A 57 24.39 -51.33 48.05
C ALA A 57 24.32 -49.87 48.53
N GLN A 58 24.38 -49.64 49.84
CA GLN A 58 24.41 -48.31 50.44
C GLN A 58 25.70 -47.56 50.08
N ALA A 59 26.84 -48.24 50.14
CA ALA A 59 28.13 -47.71 49.73
C ALA A 59 28.11 -47.26 48.26
N ALA A 60 27.52 -48.07 47.38
CA ALA A 60 27.37 -47.70 45.97
C ALA A 60 26.52 -46.43 45.78
N GLN A 61 25.46 -46.24 46.58
CA GLN A 61 24.64 -45.02 46.51
C GLN A 61 25.35 -43.79 47.10
N PHE A 62 26.15 -43.95 48.15
CA PHE A 62 27.01 -42.88 48.67
C PHE A 62 28.05 -42.46 47.63
N VAL A 63 28.70 -43.42 46.97
CA VAL A 63 29.63 -43.13 45.87
C VAL A 63 28.91 -42.44 44.71
N ALA A 64 27.73 -42.92 44.31
CA ALA A 64 26.94 -42.27 43.25
C ALA A 64 26.57 -40.82 43.59
N ALA A 65 26.25 -40.53 44.87
CA ALA A 65 26.00 -39.17 45.32
C ALA A 65 27.26 -38.28 45.26
N ILE A 66 28.43 -38.83 45.61
CA ILE A 66 29.72 -38.13 45.46
C ILE A 66 30.05 -37.88 43.98
N GLU A 67 29.94 -38.88 43.11
CA GLU A 67 30.19 -38.77 41.67
C GLU A 67 29.26 -37.74 41.02
N LEU A 68 28.03 -37.60 41.53
CA LEU A 68 27.12 -36.57 41.06
C LEU A 68 27.61 -35.15 41.43
N TRP A 69 28.06 -34.94 42.67
CA TRP A 69 28.67 -33.67 43.07
C TRP A 69 29.96 -33.37 42.29
N ASP A 70 30.78 -34.40 42.02
CA ASP A 70 32.00 -34.31 41.22
C ASP A 70 31.69 -33.82 39.79
N SER A 71 30.60 -34.34 39.18
CA SER A 71 30.19 -33.98 37.82
C SER A 71 29.82 -32.50 37.62
N TYR A 72 29.66 -31.73 38.70
CA TYR A 72 29.30 -30.32 38.62
C TYR A 72 30.48 -29.37 38.84
N ILE A 73 31.60 -29.84 39.36
CA ILE A 73 32.71 -28.98 39.79
C ILE A 73 34.01 -29.26 39.06
N ALA A 74 34.86 -28.23 38.94
CA ALA A 74 36.17 -28.39 38.27
C ALA A 74 37.20 -29.19 39.10
N ASN A 75 36.98 -29.33 40.40
CA ASN A 75 37.80 -30.20 41.25
C ASN A 75 37.44 -31.67 40.99
N SER A 76 38.44 -32.55 40.88
CA SER A 76 38.19 -33.99 40.81
C SER A 76 38.07 -34.59 42.21
N MET A 77 37.02 -35.36 42.44
CA MET A 77 36.81 -36.19 43.63
C MET A 77 37.35 -37.60 43.37
N VAL A 78 38.37 -38.01 44.11
CA VAL A 78 39.06 -39.29 43.88
C VAL A 78 38.89 -40.22 45.06
N ARG A 79 38.47 -41.46 44.79
CA ARG A 79 38.35 -42.51 45.79
C ARG A 79 39.73 -42.98 46.29
N VAL A 80 39.91 -43.05 47.60
CA VAL A 80 41.14 -43.54 48.24
C VAL A 80 40.79 -44.62 49.26
N ASP A 81 40.89 -45.89 48.86
CA ASP A 81 40.62 -47.06 49.73
C ASP A 81 41.90 -47.81 50.12
N ASP A 82 43.04 -47.12 50.29
CA ASP A 82 44.34 -47.78 50.50
C ASP A 82 44.55 -48.29 51.94
N GLY A 83 43.58 -48.08 52.83
CA GLY A 83 43.62 -48.48 54.24
C GLY A 83 44.68 -47.74 55.08
N ALA A 84 45.39 -46.76 54.51
CA ALA A 84 46.47 -46.01 55.15
C ALA A 84 46.22 -44.50 55.21
N THR A 85 45.36 -43.96 54.34
CA THR A 85 45.00 -42.55 54.29
C THR A 85 43.48 -42.35 54.39
N TYR A 86 43.07 -41.33 55.16
CA TYR A 86 41.67 -40.92 55.26
C TYR A 86 41.31 -40.09 54.02
N GLY A 87 40.19 -40.41 53.38
CA GLY A 87 39.56 -39.50 52.42
C GLY A 87 39.11 -38.22 53.12
N ASP A 88 39.06 -37.13 52.36
CA ASP A 88 38.54 -35.83 52.81
C ASP A 88 37.04 -35.92 53.16
N ILE A 89 36.28 -36.75 52.44
CA ILE A 89 34.87 -37.05 52.71
C ILE A 89 34.72 -38.54 53.04
N ARG A 90 34.00 -38.85 54.12
CA ARG A 90 33.77 -40.23 54.61
C ARG A 90 32.32 -40.41 55.03
N GLY A 91 31.71 -41.53 54.67
CA GLY A 91 30.29 -41.81 54.98
C GLY A 91 30.09 -43.07 55.81
N ALA A 92 29.24 -43.02 56.84
CA ALA A 92 28.75 -44.21 57.56
C ALA A 92 27.48 -43.96 58.38
N PHE A 93 26.98 -45.00 59.07
CA PHE A 93 25.89 -44.87 60.02
C PHE A 93 26.36 -44.64 61.46
N THR A 94 25.58 -43.89 62.22
CA THR A 94 25.70 -43.72 63.67
C THR A 94 24.32 -43.61 64.32
N ASP A 95 24.22 -43.88 65.62
CA ASP A 95 22.98 -43.62 66.37
C ASP A 95 22.89 -42.12 66.68
N ILE A 96 22.03 -41.39 65.98
CA ILE A 96 21.82 -39.97 66.21
C ILE A 96 20.80 -39.79 67.34
N ALA A 97 21.19 -39.07 68.40
CA ALA A 97 20.41 -38.96 69.62
C ALA A 97 19.08 -38.19 69.46
N ASP A 98 18.99 -37.32 68.44
CA ASP A 98 17.77 -36.58 68.12
C ASP A 98 16.93 -37.36 67.09
N PRO A 99 15.74 -37.86 67.46
CA PRO A 99 14.89 -38.62 66.54
C PRO A 99 14.31 -37.79 65.38
N GLN A 100 14.52 -36.46 65.37
CA GLN A 100 14.14 -35.58 64.26
C GLN A 100 15.26 -35.39 63.22
N VAL A 101 16.49 -35.81 63.54
CA VAL A 101 17.67 -35.69 62.68
C VAL A 101 17.98 -37.05 62.10
N GLY A 102 18.00 -37.17 60.76
CA GLY A 102 18.32 -38.44 60.13
C GLY A 102 19.68 -38.51 59.45
N GLY A 103 20.42 -37.39 59.42
CA GLY A 103 21.79 -37.30 58.96
C GLY A 103 22.49 -36.10 59.60
N GLN A 104 23.82 -36.13 59.63
CA GLN A 104 24.66 -35.03 60.09
C GLN A 104 26.02 -35.08 59.39
N ALA A 105 26.54 -33.93 58.97
CA ALA A 105 27.88 -33.84 58.42
C ALA A 105 28.72 -32.71 59.04
N ASN A 106 30.04 -32.89 58.99
CA ASN A 106 31.00 -31.88 59.39
C ASN A 106 31.44 -31.06 58.18
N ALA A 107 31.44 -29.74 58.35
CA ALA A 107 31.94 -28.81 57.35
C ALA A 107 33.41 -29.09 56.95
N PRO A 108 33.83 -28.68 55.74
CA PRO A 108 35.22 -28.77 55.28
C PRO A 108 36.16 -27.88 56.11
N PRO A 109 37.49 -27.92 55.91
CA PRO A 109 38.43 -27.16 56.73
C PRO A 109 38.21 -25.64 56.69
N PHE A 110 38.44 -24.98 57.84
CA PHE A 110 38.40 -23.51 57.91
C PHE A 110 39.58 -22.91 57.14
N GLN A 111 39.28 -22.05 56.16
CA GLN A 111 40.19 -21.40 55.23
C GLN A 111 41.10 -22.38 54.48
N GLY A 112 40.60 -23.60 54.22
CA GLY A 112 41.37 -24.68 53.61
C GLY A 112 42.47 -25.27 54.51
N ASN A 113 42.59 -24.83 55.77
CA ASN A 113 43.58 -25.33 56.72
C ASN A 113 43.04 -26.52 57.49
N ARG A 114 43.50 -27.72 57.12
CA ARG A 114 43.14 -28.98 57.78
C ARG A 114 43.57 -28.95 59.24
N SER A 115 42.60 -28.97 60.16
CA SER A 115 42.82 -28.73 61.59
C SER A 115 42.22 -29.81 62.48
N SER A 116 41.27 -30.58 61.95
CA SER A 116 40.55 -31.62 62.66
C SER A 116 40.44 -32.87 61.80
N ALA A 117 40.60 -34.04 62.42
CA ALA A 117 40.40 -35.33 61.76
C ALA A 117 38.91 -35.66 61.52
N ARG A 118 37.99 -34.70 61.70
CA ARG A 118 36.54 -34.87 61.56
C ARG A 118 35.94 -34.08 60.38
N GLU A 119 36.73 -33.19 59.78
CA GLU A 119 36.31 -32.37 58.64
C GLU A 119 35.83 -33.30 57.51
N GLY A 120 34.64 -33.04 56.94
CA GLY A 120 34.07 -33.82 55.83
C GLY A 120 33.39 -35.14 56.17
N ASP A 121 33.28 -35.52 57.44
CA ASP A 121 32.50 -36.71 57.83
C ASP A 121 31.02 -36.54 57.57
N VAL A 122 30.39 -37.58 57.04
CA VAL A 122 28.97 -37.71 56.76
C VAL A 122 28.41 -38.89 57.54
N TRP A 123 27.43 -38.61 58.40
CA TRP A 123 26.77 -39.60 59.23
C TRP A 123 25.31 -39.69 58.88
N ILE A 124 24.81 -40.92 58.74
CA ILE A 124 23.38 -41.20 58.56
C ILE A 124 22.86 -41.94 59.78
N ASP A 125 21.62 -41.68 60.19
CA ASP A 125 21.04 -42.35 61.35
C ASP A 125 20.75 -43.83 61.08
N THR A 126 21.05 -44.71 62.05
CA THR A 126 20.85 -46.17 61.95
C THR A 126 19.39 -46.59 61.82
N THR A 127 18.41 -45.72 62.14
CA THR A 127 16.99 -46.01 61.90
C THR A 127 16.60 -45.96 60.42
N ARG A 128 17.46 -45.41 59.54
CA ARG A 128 17.24 -45.33 58.08
C ARG A 128 17.75 -46.57 57.32
N THR A 129 17.41 -47.76 57.83
CA THR A 129 17.89 -49.05 57.32
C THR A 129 16.98 -49.74 56.29
N GLY A 130 15.86 -49.12 55.90
CA GLY A 130 14.85 -49.68 54.98
C GLY A 130 15.07 -49.35 53.49
N SER A 131 15.36 -50.37 52.67
CA SER A 131 15.23 -50.43 51.19
C SER A 131 15.80 -49.31 50.28
N GLY A 132 16.81 -48.56 50.73
CA GLY A 132 18.07 -48.65 49.98
C GLY A 132 18.53 -47.48 49.11
N PHE A 133 18.42 -46.23 49.59
CA PHE A 133 19.16 -45.07 49.06
C PHE A 133 19.12 -44.92 47.53
N ALA A 134 18.11 -45.47 46.86
CA ALA A 134 18.07 -45.47 45.41
C ALA A 134 17.82 -44.04 44.95
N THR A 135 18.42 -43.65 43.83
CA THR A 135 18.24 -42.32 43.24
C THR A 135 16.75 -41.97 43.12
N GLY A 136 16.35 -40.84 43.70
CA GLY A 136 14.96 -40.37 43.74
C GLY A 136 14.16 -40.82 44.94
N THR A 137 14.81 -41.41 45.94
CA THR A 137 14.24 -41.62 47.28
C THR A 137 14.68 -40.51 48.24
N GLN A 138 13.93 -40.29 49.32
CA GLN A 138 14.30 -39.31 50.36
C GLN A 138 15.63 -39.65 51.03
N ASP A 139 15.98 -40.93 51.12
CA ASP A 139 17.25 -41.38 51.67
C ASP A 139 18.43 -41.00 50.75
N PHE A 140 18.27 -41.06 49.42
CA PHE A 140 19.29 -40.58 48.49
C PHE A 140 19.43 -39.06 48.55
N GLN A 141 18.31 -38.34 48.63
CA GLN A 141 18.33 -36.88 48.82
C GLN A 141 19.07 -36.50 50.10
N LEU A 142 18.91 -37.27 51.19
CA LEU A 142 19.65 -37.05 52.42
C LEU A 142 21.17 -37.22 52.22
N LEU A 143 21.61 -38.21 51.43
CA LEU A 143 23.03 -38.33 51.09
C LEU A 143 23.53 -37.07 50.35
N LEU A 144 22.76 -36.57 49.37
CA LEU A 144 23.10 -35.35 48.66
C LEU A 144 23.22 -34.16 49.62
N HIS A 145 22.29 -34.03 50.56
CA HIS A 145 22.26 -32.98 51.59
C HIS A 145 23.52 -33.03 52.48
N GLU A 146 23.80 -34.18 53.09
CA GLU A 146 24.93 -34.28 54.03
C GLU A 146 26.29 -34.17 53.32
N ILE A 147 26.43 -34.71 52.11
CA ILE A 147 27.63 -34.49 51.29
C ILE A 147 27.77 -33.00 50.93
N GLY A 148 26.66 -32.31 50.67
CA GLY A 148 26.65 -30.86 50.48
C GLY A 148 27.29 -30.09 51.64
N HIS A 149 26.96 -30.46 52.88
CA HIS A 149 27.62 -29.92 54.08
C HIS A 149 29.13 -30.23 54.12
N ALA A 150 29.52 -31.47 53.82
CA ALA A 150 30.93 -31.88 53.75
C ALA A 150 31.72 -31.12 52.67
N LEU A 151 31.03 -30.58 51.66
CA LEU A 151 31.59 -29.73 50.61
C LEU A 151 31.56 -28.23 50.94
N GLY A 152 30.85 -27.82 52.00
CA GLY A 152 30.80 -26.44 52.50
C GLY A 152 29.50 -25.70 52.27
N LEU A 153 28.44 -26.41 51.86
CA LEU A 153 27.09 -25.87 51.85
C LEU A 153 26.51 -25.82 53.27
N LYS A 154 25.56 -24.91 53.46
CA LYS A 154 24.88 -24.66 54.73
C LYS A 154 23.37 -24.62 54.53
N HIS A 155 22.60 -24.66 55.61
CA HIS A 155 21.16 -24.55 55.48
C HIS A 155 20.76 -23.13 55.06
N PRO A 156 19.73 -22.99 54.20
CA PRO A 156 19.29 -21.69 53.69
C PRO A 156 18.76 -20.74 54.77
N PHE A 157 18.30 -21.26 55.92
CA PHE A 157 17.81 -20.46 57.05
C PHE A 157 18.92 -20.00 58.01
N GLU A 158 20.16 -20.44 57.84
CA GLU A 158 21.29 -19.99 58.65
C GLU A 158 21.79 -18.63 58.18
N THR A 159 22.13 -17.71 59.08
CA THR A 159 22.56 -16.34 58.70
C THR A 159 23.96 -16.34 58.06
N PRO A 160 24.18 -15.65 56.92
CA PRO A 160 23.19 -14.90 56.13
C PRO A 160 22.20 -15.83 55.41
N THR A 161 20.90 -15.53 55.49
CA THR A 161 19.86 -16.44 54.98
C THR A 161 19.65 -16.29 53.47
N LEU A 162 19.27 -17.37 52.82
CA LEU A 162 18.67 -17.35 51.49
C LEU A 162 17.32 -16.60 51.55
N PRO A 163 16.89 -15.88 50.49
CA PRO A 163 15.54 -15.32 50.48
C PRO A 163 14.48 -16.41 50.67
N ALA A 164 13.48 -16.13 51.50
CA ALA A 164 12.55 -17.14 52.02
C ALA A 164 11.76 -17.86 50.90
N GLU A 165 11.54 -17.20 49.76
CA GLU A 165 10.88 -17.78 48.60
C GLU A 165 11.69 -18.90 47.91
N TYR A 166 13.00 -18.98 48.17
CA TYR A 166 13.89 -20.02 47.64
C TYR A 166 14.32 -21.05 48.69
N ASP A 167 13.92 -20.90 49.95
CA ASP A 167 14.14 -21.89 51.01
C ASP A 167 13.10 -23.02 50.90
N ASN A 168 13.25 -23.86 49.87
CA ASN A 168 12.55 -25.14 49.75
C ASN A 168 13.26 -26.10 48.79
N HIS A 169 12.87 -27.38 48.83
CA HIS A 169 13.47 -28.47 48.05
C HIS A 169 13.37 -28.29 46.52
N ALA A 170 12.53 -27.38 45.99
CA ALA A 170 12.54 -27.11 44.54
C ALA A 170 13.83 -26.41 44.09
N TYR A 171 14.51 -25.72 45.01
CA TYR A 171 15.65 -24.86 44.68
C TYR A 171 16.97 -25.34 45.26
N THR A 172 16.94 -26.03 46.40
CA THR A 172 18.13 -26.52 47.10
C THR A 172 17.80 -27.77 47.91
N VAL A 173 18.62 -28.81 47.80
CA VAL A 173 18.53 -30.01 48.67
C VAL A 173 18.90 -29.68 50.11
N MET A 174 19.52 -28.52 50.37
CA MET A 174 19.91 -28.05 51.71
C MET A 174 18.74 -27.48 52.52
N SER A 175 17.57 -27.27 51.93
CA SER A 175 16.38 -26.84 52.67
C SER A 175 15.77 -28.00 53.46
N TYR A 176 15.04 -27.68 54.53
CA TYR A 176 14.14 -28.60 55.22
C TYR A 176 12.68 -28.42 54.82
N THR A 177 12.39 -27.40 54.02
CA THR A 177 11.05 -27.05 53.61
C THR A 177 10.73 -27.81 52.32
N PRO A 178 9.70 -28.68 52.32
CA PRO A 178 9.25 -29.31 51.08
C PRO A 178 8.89 -28.23 50.03
N ALA A 179 9.09 -28.53 48.75
CA ALA A 179 8.58 -27.69 47.66
C ALA A 179 7.06 -27.51 47.86
N ASP A 180 6.59 -26.25 47.93
CA ASP A 180 5.24 -25.88 48.38
C ASP A 180 4.10 -26.75 47.83
N HIS A 181 3.25 -27.27 48.74
CA HIS A 181 1.88 -27.75 48.43
C HIS A 181 0.88 -26.92 49.22
N ARG A 182 0.10 -26.04 48.57
CA ARG A 182 -1.09 -25.46 49.20
C ARG A 182 -2.32 -25.52 48.30
N ILE A 183 -3.26 -26.38 48.69
CA ILE A 183 -4.69 -26.10 48.60
C ILE A 183 -5.22 -26.06 50.05
N ILE A 184 -5.69 -24.89 50.50
CA ILE A 184 -6.38 -24.73 51.79
C ILE A 184 -7.84 -24.37 51.52
N PHE A 185 -8.76 -25.17 52.06
CA PHE A 185 -10.16 -24.78 52.18
C PHE A 185 -10.44 -24.34 53.62
N SER A 186 -10.42 -23.04 53.89
CA SER A 186 -10.93 -22.50 55.15
C SER A 186 -12.42 -22.17 55.01
N GLY A 187 -13.25 -23.13 55.37
CA GLY A 187 -14.70 -23.01 55.44
C GLY A 187 -15.36 -24.19 56.17
N GLY A 188 -14.86 -24.54 57.36
CA GLY A 188 -15.50 -25.52 58.27
C GLY A 188 -14.95 -26.95 58.22
N GLY A 189 -13.88 -27.23 58.97
CA GLY A 189 -13.69 -28.52 59.65
C GLY A 189 -13.06 -29.71 58.92
N GLY A 190 -12.50 -29.57 57.71
CA GLY A 190 -11.76 -30.66 57.06
C GLY A 190 -10.69 -30.18 56.09
N SER A 191 -9.44 -30.60 56.30
CA SER A 191 -8.31 -30.33 55.40
C SER A 191 -8.11 -31.52 54.47
N ILE A 192 -8.06 -31.31 53.15
CA ILE A 192 -7.66 -32.33 52.18
C ILE A 192 -6.21 -32.07 51.80
N PHE A 193 -5.32 -33.01 52.13
CA PHE A 193 -3.91 -33.00 51.70
C PHE A 193 -3.76 -34.00 50.56
N TRP A 194 -3.17 -33.58 49.44
CA TRP A 194 -2.86 -34.49 48.37
C TRP A 194 -1.48 -34.19 47.77
N SER A 195 -0.71 -35.24 47.50
CA SER A 195 0.58 -35.18 46.83
C SER A 195 0.60 -36.20 45.69
N GLN A 196 0.73 -35.72 44.46
CA GLN A 196 1.40 -36.47 43.37
C GLN A 196 2.75 -35.83 43.00
N ALA A 197 3.17 -34.77 43.71
CA ALA A 197 4.45 -34.14 43.41
C ALA A 197 5.63 -35.07 43.77
N PRO A 198 6.78 -34.86 43.13
CA PRO A 198 7.95 -35.66 43.41
C PRO A 198 8.33 -35.57 44.89
N THR A 199 8.44 -36.71 45.58
CA THR A 199 8.66 -36.72 47.04
C THR A 199 10.12 -36.55 47.45
N ALA A 200 11.03 -36.51 46.48
CA ALA A 200 12.47 -36.39 46.69
C ALA A 200 13.19 -35.76 45.48
N ASP A 201 14.46 -35.42 45.71
CA ASP A 201 15.39 -34.89 44.71
C ASP A 201 16.39 -35.98 44.28
N LYS A 202 16.55 -36.19 42.97
CA LYS A 202 17.54 -37.11 42.37
C LYS A 202 18.91 -36.47 42.19
N THR A 203 18.98 -35.15 42.22
CA THR A 203 20.21 -34.37 42.02
C THR A 203 20.28 -33.21 43.01
N PRO A 204 21.47 -32.66 43.27
CA PRO A 204 21.62 -31.27 43.67
C PRO A 204 20.77 -30.38 42.75
N MET A 205 20.10 -29.41 43.33
CA MET A 205 19.19 -28.51 42.61
C MET A 205 19.94 -27.28 42.09
N VAL A 206 19.28 -26.43 41.29
CA VAL A 206 19.94 -25.34 40.54
C VAL A 206 20.75 -24.40 41.45
N LEU A 207 20.27 -24.10 42.67
CA LEU A 207 21.02 -23.22 43.58
C LEU A 207 22.19 -23.92 44.27
N ASP A 208 22.09 -25.24 44.48
CA ASP A 208 23.18 -26.06 45.00
C ASP A 208 24.33 -26.09 44.01
N ILE A 209 24.02 -26.33 42.73
CA ILE A 209 24.97 -26.34 41.62
C ILE A 209 25.63 -24.97 41.49
N ALA A 210 24.85 -23.88 41.55
CA ALA A 210 25.40 -22.53 41.46
C ALA A 210 26.36 -22.20 42.62
N ALA A 211 25.97 -22.53 43.86
CA ALA A 211 26.79 -22.31 45.05
C ALA A 211 28.08 -23.13 45.02
N ILE A 212 28.00 -24.40 44.61
CA ILE A 212 29.18 -25.27 44.61
C ILE A 212 30.16 -24.89 43.49
N GLN A 213 29.65 -24.47 42.33
CA GLN A 213 30.45 -23.99 41.21
C GLN A 213 31.11 -22.63 41.49
N SER A 214 30.46 -21.74 42.24
CA SER A 214 31.10 -20.48 42.65
C SER A 214 32.31 -20.75 43.57
N ARG A 215 32.29 -21.86 44.32
CA ARG A 215 33.38 -22.28 45.20
C ARG A 215 34.50 -23.02 44.48
N TYR A 216 34.16 -24.03 43.68
CA TYR A 216 35.13 -24.98 43.13
C TYR A 216 35.31 -24.86 41.61
N GLY A 217 34.63 -23.92 40.96
CA GLY A 217 34.58 -23.82 39.49
C GLY A 217 33.59 -24.83 38.90
N ALA A 218 33.08 -24.55 37.70
CA ALA A 218 32.19 -25.44 36.97
C ALA A 218 32.98 -26.50 36.19
N ASP A 219 32.51 -27.75 36.20
CA ASP A 219 33.11 -28.82 35.38
C ASP A 219 32.99 -28.52 33.88
N THR A 220 33.95 -28.94 33.06
CA THR A 220 33.94 -28.66 31.61
C THR A 220 33.76 -29.91 30.75
N GLN A 221 33.59 -31.08 31.36
CA GLN A 221 33.57 -32.37 30.66
C GLN A 221 32.20 -33.04 30.67
N THR A 222 31.41 -32.84 31.72
CA THR A 222 30.08 -33.42 31.90
C THR A 222 29.14 -32.89 30.83
N GLY A 223 28.62 -33.81 30.02
CA GLY A 223 27.76 -33.47 28.89
C GLY A 223 28.47 -32.97 27.64
N ALA A 224 29.80 -32.82 27.64
CA ALA A 224 30.55 -32.25 26.52
C ALA A 224 30.27 -32.96 25.18
N GLY A 225 29.63 -32.25 24.23
CA GLY A 225 29.14 -32.80 22.96
C GLY A 225 27.64 -32.58 22.81
N SER A 226 27.00 -33.16 21.78
CA SER A 226 25.54 -33.06 21.65
C SER A 226 24.85 -34.13 22.48
N THR A 227 24.11 -33.71 23.51
CA THR A 227 23.39 -34.58 24.44
C THR A 227 21.88 -34.48 24.24
N THR A 228 21.15 -35.59 24.38
CA THR A 228 19.68 -35.58 24.37
C THR A 228 19.15 -36.06 25.72
N TYR A 229 18.48 -35.18 26.43
CA TYR A 229 17.81 -35.41 27.70
C TYR A 229 16.35 -35.81 27.44
N ALA A 230 16.11 -37.11 27.33
CA ALA A 230 14.78 -37.66 27.12
C ALA A 230 14.12 -38.04 28.45
N PHE A 231 12.83 -37.73 28.61
CA PHE A 231 12.08 -38.01 29.84
C PHE A 231 10.90 -38.97 29.59
N THR A 232 10.68 -39.87 30.54
CA THR A 232 9.42 -40.60 30.73
C THR A 232 8.68 -40.09 31.97
N ASP A 233 7.39 -40.40 32.09
CA ASP A 233 6.62 -40.02 33.29
C ASP A 233 7.27 -40.53 34.60
N ALA A 234 7.92 -41.70 34.57
CA ALA A 234 8.62 -42.28 35.72
C ALA A 234 9.89 -41.52 36.10
N ASP A 235 10.58 -40.92 35.12
CA ASP A 235 11.77 -40.12 35.39
C ASP A 235 11.43 -38.86 36.20
N LEU A 236 10.21 -38.36 36.00
CA LEU A 236 9.66 -37.14 36.61
C LEU A 236 9.02 -37.35 37.98
N GLU A 237 9.02 -38.58 38.51
CA GLU A 237 8.56 -38.89 39.89
C GLU A 237 9.49 -38.36 41.00
N ALA A 238 10.68 -37.88 40.66
CA ALA A 238 11.59 -37.16 41.56
C ALA A 238 12.18 -35.94 40.82
N ARG A 239 12.47 -34.85 41.55
CA ARG A 239 12.99 -33.63 40.93
C ARG A 239 14.45 -33.79 40.53
N GLN A 240 14.87 -33.06 39.52
CA GLN A 240 16.26 -33.05 39.05
C GLN A 240 16.63 -31.70 38.43
N ALA A 241 17.94 -31.42 38.40
CA ALA A 241 18.52 -30.32 37.68
C ALA A 241 19.47 -30.84 36.60
N ILE A 242 19.38 -30.26 35.41
CA ILE A 242 20.28 -30.55 34.28
C ILE A 242 21.50 -29.64 34.40
N TYR A 243 22.67 -30.27 34.34
CA TYR A 243 23.94 -29.61 34.08
C TYR A 243 24.56 -30.22 32.83
N ASP A 244 24.88 -29.36 31.88
CA ASP A 244 25.68 -29.67 30.70
C ASP A 244 26.73 -28.56 30.53
N ALA A 245 27.98 -28.95 30.26
CA ALA A 245 29.10 -28.04 30.13
C ALA A 245 29.15 -27.36 28.76
N SER A 246 28.84 -28.07 27.68
CA SER A 246 28.90 -27.52 26.32
C SER A 246 28.37 -28.51 25.29
N GLY A 247 27.65 -28.03 24.28
CA GLY A 247 27.08 -28.94 23.31
C GLY A 247 26.18 -28.28 22.29
N ASN A 248 25.43 -29.13 21.60
CA ASN A 248 24.20 -28.72 20.94
C ASN A 248 23.14 -29.71 21.43
N ASP A 249 22.47 -29.33 22.50
CA ASP A 249 21.77 -30.23 23.39
C ASP A 249 20.26 -30.16 23.19
N THR A 250 19.56 -31.26 23.47
CA THR A 250 18.13 -31.38 23.21
C THR A 250 17.41 -31.89 24.44
N ILE A 251 16.34 -31.21 24.87
CA ILE A 251 15.35 -31.80 25.78
C ILE A 251 14.24 -32.44 24.95
N ASP A 252 14.01 -33.74 25.13
CA ASP A 252 13.04 -34.52 24.38
C ASP A 252 11.89 -35.01 25.30
N LEU A 253 10.71 -34.45 25.08
CA LEU A 253 9.48 -34.73 25.82
C LEU A 253 8.53 -35.64 25.04
N SER A 254 8.94 -36.15 23.88
CA SER A 254 8.07 -36.90 22.95
C SER A 254 7.46 -38.17 23.57
N ALA A 255 8.08 -38.72 24.61
CA ALA A 255 7.63 -39.91 25.33
C ALA A 255 6.68 -39.62 26.50
N LEU A 256 6.45 -38.35 26.85
CA LEU A 256 5.56 -37.98 27.96
C LEU A 256 4.10 -38.19 27.58
N SER A 257 3.30 -38.66 28.56
CA SER A 257 1.88 -38.94 28.33
C SER A 257 0.98 -37.72 28.51
N ARG A 258 1.55 -36.52 28.70
CA ARG A 258 0.85 -35.29 29.07
C ARG A 258 1.61 -34.04 28.61
N GLY A 259 0.85 -32.94 28.52
CA GLY A 259 1.39 -31.62 28.22
C GLY A 259 2.31 -31.08 29.32
N SER A 260 3.25 -30.23 28.91
CA SER A 260 4.38 -29.77 29.70
C SER A 260 4.63 -28.28 29.47
N THR A 261 5.20 -27.60 30.46
CA THR A 261 5.80 -26.27 30.29
C THR A 261 7.31 -26.38 30.42
N LEU A 262 8.01 -26.23 29.30
CA LEU A 262 9.46 -26.29 29.20
C LEU A 262 10.05 -24.89 29.04
N ASP A 263 11.02 -24.55 29.89
CA ASP A 263 11.77 -23.30 29.86
C ASP A 263 13.26 -23.62 29.68
N LEU A 264 13.85 -23.23 28.55
CA LEU A 264 15.24 -23.51 28.20
C LEU A 264 16.22 -22.47 28.75
N ARG A 265 15.75 -21.45 29.47
CA ARG A 265 16.63 -20.38 29.97
C ARG A 265 17.53 -20.92 31.09
N PRO A 266 18.83 -20.57 31.12
CA PRO A 266 19.70 -20.94 32.22
C PRO A 266 19.15 -20.45 33.56
N GLY A 267 19.18 -21.31 34.58
CA GLY A 267 18.63 -21.03 35.91
C GLY A 267 17.09 -21.08 35.99
N SER A 268 16.40 -21.55 34.96
CA SER A 268 14.94 -21.69 34.96
C SER A 268 14.47 -23.07 35.45
N TYR A 269 13.16 -23.18 35.63
CA TYR A 269 12.48 -24.42 36.00
C TYR A 269 11.32 -24.69 35.06
N SER A 270 11.14 -25.97 34.79
CA SER A 270 10.11 -26.53 33.93
C SER A 270 9.15 -27.40 34.74
N ASP A 271 7.93 -27.50 34.23
CA ASP A 271 6.85 -28.33 34.74
C ASP A 271 6.47 -29.35 33.69
N LEU A 272 7.10 -30.51 33.76
CA LEU A 272 6.97 -31.57 32.77
C LEU A 272 5.94 -32.62 33.22
N ALA A 273 5.14 -33.12 32.27
CA ALA A 273 4.08 -34.13 32.47
C ALA A 273 3.03 -33.76 33.55
N TYR A 274 2.62 -32.49 33.60
CA TYR A 274 1.70 -32.00 34.63
C TYR A 274 0.22 -32.17 34.22
N TYR A 275 -0.69 -32.31 35.20
CA TYR A 275 -2.13 -32.35 34.92
C TYR A 275 -2.62 -30.96 34.54
N ALA A 276 -3.29 -30.84 33.41
CA ALA A 276 -4.12 -29.68 33.14
C ALA A 276 -5.15 -29.49 34.26
N LYS A 277 -5.48 -28.24 34.61
CA LYS A 277 -6.44 -27.91 35.68
C LYS A 277 -7.76 -28.70 35.58
N ALA A 278 -8.23 -28.98 34.38
CA ALA A 278 -9.44 -29.78 34.13
C ALA A 278 -9.29 -31.25 34.55
N ASP A 279 -8.13 -31.86 34.31
CA ASP A 279 -7.83 -33.25 34.67
C ASP A 279 -7.59 -33.39 36.17
N GLN A 280 -7.01 -32.36 36.82
CA GLN A 280 -6.91 -32.30 38.28
C GLN A 280 -8.30 -32.27 38.93
N ILE A 281 -9.21 -31.47 38.39
CA ILE A 281 -10.60 -31.42 38.85
C ILE A 281 -11.26 -32.79 38.66
N ALA A 282 -11.04 -33.46 37.53
CA ALA A 282 -11.60 -34.77 37.24
C ALA A 282 -11.06 -35.88 38.16
N ASP A 283 -9.74 -35.96 38.36
CA ASP A 283 -9.12 -36.92 39.28
C ASP A 283 -9.53 -36.65 40.74
N THR A 284 -9.55 -35.39 41.16
CA THR A 284 -9.99 -35.01 42.52
C THR A 284 -11.46 -35.38 42.74
N LYS A 285 -12.34 -35.20 41.75
CA LYS A 285 -13.73 -35.65 41.81
C LYS A 285 -13.85 -37.17 41.89
N ALA A 286 -13.09 -37.91 41.08
CA ALA A 286 -13.12 -39.36 41.08
C ALA A 286 -12.67 -39.95 42.43
N ARG A 287 -11.77 -39.26 43.13
CA ARG A 287 -11.19 -39.71 44.40
C ARG A 287 -11.98 -39.28 45.63
N PHE A 288 -12.76 -38.21 45.53
CA PHE A 288 -13.65 -37.71 46.58
C PHE A 288 -15.11 -37.61 46.10
N PRO A 289 -15.76 -38.76 45.81
CA PRO A 289 -17.16 -38.77 45.38
C PRO A 289 -18.06 -38.15 46.46
N GLY A 290 -18.93 -37.23 46.05
CA GLY A 290 -19.84 -36.45 46.91
C GLY A 290 -19.39 -35.03 47.27
N PHE A 291 -18.17 -34.61 46.86
CA PHE A 291 -17.64 -33.25 47.06
C PHE A 291 -17.50 -32.46 45.74
N GLU A 292 -18.12 -32.91 44.65
CA GLU A 292 -17.87 -32.43 43.29
C GLU A 292 -18.14 -30.93 43.12
N SER A 293 -19.24 -30.41 43.71
CA SER A 293 -19.56 -28.98 43.63
C SER A 293 -18.64 -28.12 44.49
N PHE A 294 -18.07 -28.67 45.57
CA PHE A 294 -17.12 -27.97 46.42
C PHE A 294 -15.76 -27.86 45.72
N ILE A 295 -15.35 -28.92 45.03
CA ILE A 295 -14.14 -28.97 44.19
C ILE A 295 -14.26 -27.94 43.05
N GLU A 296 -15.33 -27.98 42.24
CA GLU A 296 -15.50 -27.04 41.12
C GLU A 296 -15.53 -25.57 41.56
N ASN A 297 -16.26 -25.26 42.64
CA ASN A 297 -16.34 -23.88 43.13
C ASN A 297 -15.00 -23.40 43.73
N GLY A 298 -14.23 -24.29 44.35
CA GLY A 298 -12.90 -24.01 44.88
C GLY A 298 -11.89 -23.64 43.81
N PHE A 299 -11.82 -24.46 42.75
CA PHE A 299 -10.89 -24.25 41.63
C PHE A 299 -11.23 -23.00 40.78
N ASN A 300 -12.46 -22.48 40.86
CA ASN A 300 -12.93 -21.34 40.06
C ASN A 300 -12.97 -19.99 40.81
N GLN A 301 -12.51 -19.90 42.07
CA GLN A 301 -12.51 -18.65 42.84
C GLN A 301 -11.31 -17.74 42.48
N PRO A 302 -11.54 -16.46 42.13
CA PRO A 302 -10.46 -15.48 41.93
C PRO A 302 -9.69 -15.23 43.24
N GLY A 303 -8.36 -15.38 43.23
CA GLY A 303 -7.50 -15.09 44.38
C GLY A 303 -7.20 -16.28 45.30
N VAL A 304 -7.74 -17.47 45.02
CA VAL A 304 -7.23 -18.72 45.61
C VAL A 304 -5.97 -19.09 44.84
N ALA A 305 -4.81 -18.91 45.48
CA ALA A 305 -3.55 -19.33 44.90
C ALA A 305 -3.46 -20.86 44.93
N VAL A 306 -3.90 -21.50 43.85
CA VAL A 306 -3.43 -22.83 43.49
C VAL A 306 -2.02 -22.59 42.96
N TYR A 307 -0.99 -22.74 43.79
CA TYR A 307 0.37 -22.68 43.25
C TYR A 307 0.67 -24.03 42.59
N GLU A 308 0.50 -24.00 41.27
CA GLU A 308 0.48 -25.07 40.27
C GLU A 308 1.85 -25.26 39.58
N TRP A 309 2.97 -25.31 40.32
CA TRP A 309 4.29 -25.51 39.71
C TRP A 309 5.10 -26.52 40.54
N THR A 310 5.17 -27.76 40.04
CA THR A 310 6.01 -28.83 40.59
C THR A 310 7.50 -28.56 40.44
N ARG A 311 7.91 -27.73 39.48
CA ARG A 311 9.30 -27.39 39.14
C ARG A 311 10.18 -28.63 39.12
N ASN A 312 9.72 -29.67 38.42
CA ASN A 312 10.32 -31.00 38.49
C ASN A 312 11.62 -31.14 37.71
N VAL A 313 11.89 -30.23 36.77
CA VAL A 313 13.19 -30.16 36.07
C VAL A 313 13.71 -28.73 36.09
N GLY A 314 14.92 -28.54 36.62
CA GLY A 314 15.66 -27.26 36.58
C GLY A 314 16.81 -27.30 35.57
N ILE A 315 17.25 -26.14 35.09
CA ILE A 315 18.48 -26.01 34.28
C ILE A 315 19.48 -25.17 35.07
N ALA A 316 20.71 -25.66 35.24
CA ALA A 316 21.77 -24.92 35.94
C ALA A 316 22.07 -23.56 35.28
N PHE A 317 22.53 -22.57 36.05
CA PHE A 317 22.83 -21.22 35.53
C PHE A 317 23.97 -21.20 34.49
N SER A 318 24.84 -22.20 34.53
CA SER A 318 26.01 -22.37 33.66
C SER A 318 25.72 -23.22 32.42
N THR A 319 24.49 -23.70 32.25
CA THR A 319 24.09 -24.62 31.17
C THR A 319 23.24 -23.91 30.12
N VAL A 320 23.54 -24.16 28.85
CA VAL A 320 22.74 -23.71 27.70
C VAL A 320 22.18 -24.95 27.02
N ILE A 321 20.88 -24.97 26.75
CA ILE A 321 20.22 -26.03 25.98
C ILE A 321 19.67 -25.41 24.70
N GLU A 322 20.07 -25.90 23.54
CA GLU A 322 19.73 -25.30 22.25
C GLU A 322 18.39 -25.80 21.73
N ASN A 323 18.01 -27.05 21.97
CA ASN A 323 16.91 -27.67 21.25
C ASN A 323 15.85 -28.26 22.19
N ALA A 324 14.62 -28.31 21.71
CA ALA A 324 13.50 -28.90 22.43
C ALA A 324 12.54 -29.63 21.49
N MET A 325 12.03 -30.78 21.95
CA MET A 325 10.94 -31.51 21.33
C MET A 325 9.84 -31.73 22.36
N GLY A 326 8.63 -31.24 22.06
CA GLY A 326 7.46 -31.45 22.88
C GLY A 326 6.85 -32.85 22.71
N SER A 327 5.80 -33.09 23.46
CA SER A 327 5.05 -34.32 23.58
C SER A 327 4.00 -34.48 22.47
N ALA A 328 3.03 -35.38 22.66
CA ALA A 328 1.87 -35.49 21.79
C ALA A 328 0.65 -34.68 22.29
N PHE A 329 0.86 -33.80 23.26
CA PHE A 329 -0.16 -33.03 23.97
C PHE A 329 0.19 -31.55 23.93
N ALA A 330 -0.76 -30.69 24.33
CA ALA A 330 -0.53 -29.25 24.35
C ALA A 330 0.62 -28.86 25.29
N ASP A 331 1.72 -28.40 24.70
CA ASP A 331 2.94 -27.99 25.38
C ASP A 331 3.13 -26.47 25.34
N THR A 332 3.91 -25.94 26.27
CA THR A 332 4.43 -24.57 26.22
C THR A 332 5.94 -24.62 26.29
N ILE A 333 6.61 -24.24 25.21
CA ILE A 333 8.08 -24.29 25.10
C ILE A 333 8.63 -22.87 24.95
N ILE A 334 9.53 -22.50 25.84
CA ILE A 334 10.19 -21.19 25.89
C ILE A 334 11.68 -21.39 25.66
N GLY A 335 12.20 -20.87 24.55
CA GLY A 335 13.62 -20.83 24.23
C GLY A 335 14.41 -19.84 25.08
N ASN A 336 15.68 -19.68 24.75
CA ASN A 336 16.64 -18.86 25.49
C ASN A 336 17.24 -17.78 24.58
N SER A 337 18.49 -17.40 24.79
CA SER A 337 19.17 -16.36 24.00
C SER A 337 20.07 -16.93 22.90
N ALA A 338 20.21 -18.25 22.82
CA ALA A 338 20.91 -18.95 21.75
C ALA A 338 19.95 -19.26 20.60
N ALA A 339 20.48 -19.60 19.43
CA ALA A 339 19.64 -20.05 18.32
C ALA A 339 19.03 -21.42 18.67
N ASN A 340 17.72 -21.43 18.92
CA ASN A 340 17.03 -22.64 19.36
C ASN A 340 16.38 -23.42 18.22
N ARG A 341 16.37 -24.76 18.31
CA ARG A 341 15.53 -25.60 17.45
C ARG A 341 14.39 -26.19 18.26
N ILE A 342 13.16 -25.74 18.02
CA ILE A 342 11.99 -26.02 18.86
C ILE A 342 10.90 -26.72 18.05
N GLY A 343 10.50 -27.92 18.43
CA GLY A 343 9.28 -28.56 17.92
C GLY A 343 8.29 -28.81 19.04
N GLY A 344 7.02 -28.48 18.83
CA GLY A 344 5.94 -28.73 19.80
C GLY A 344 5.55 -30.20 19.90
N GLY A 345 5.82 -31.00 18.86
CA GLY A 345 5.30 -32.36 18.76
C GLY A 345 3.88 -32.34 18.22
N LEU A 346 3.03 -33.30 18.57
CA LEU A 346 1.59 -33.17 18.24
C LEU A 346 0.93 -32.38 19.35
N GLY A 347 -0.10 -31.61 19.06
CA GLY A 347 -0.75 -30.85 20.13
C GLY A 347 -1.31 -29.55 19.61
N ARG A 348 -1.55 -28.63 20.55
CA ARG A 348 -1.77 -27.21 20.24
C ARG A 348 -0.84 -26.47 21.14
N ASP A 349 0.35 -26.22 20.62
CA ASP A 349 1.48 -25.85 21.44
C ASP A 349 1.70 -24.35 21.43
N VAL A 350 2.37 -23.84 22.44
CA VAL A 350 2.78 -22.43 22.53
C VAL A 350 4.30 -22.38 22.51
N LEU A 351 4.86 -21.87 21.41
CA LEU A 351 6.30 -21.87 21.17
C LEU A 351 6.84 -20.44 21.17
N THR A 352 7.89 -20.20 21.96
CA THR A 352 8.60 -18.91 22.02
C THR A 352 10.07 -19.17 21.75
N GLY A 353 10.68 -18.43 20.81
CA GLY A 353 12.10 -18.54 20.49
C GLY A 353 12.98 -17.85 21.51
N GLY A 354 12.67 -16.59 21.83
CA GLY A 354 13.49 -15.77 22.71
C GLY A 354 14.47 -14.93 21.90
N GLY A 355 15.74 -14.89 22.31
CA GLY A 355 16.78 -14.18 21.58
C GLY A 355 17.55 -15.12 20.66
N GLY A 356 18.10 -14.61 19.56
CA GLY A 356 18.81 -15.43 18.56
C GLY A 356 17.92 -15.78 17.38
N SER A 357 18.48 -16.45 16.36
CA SER A 357 17.73 -16.82 15.16
C SER A 357 17.23 -18.25 15.28
N ASP A 358 15.97 -18.40 15.70
CA ASP A 358 15.39 -19.68 16.07
C ASP A 358 14.79 -20.44 14.89
N ASN A 359 14.68 -21.76 15.03
CA ASN A 359 14.06 -22.66 14.08
C ASN A 359 12.92 -23.46 14.74
N PHE A 360 11.68 -23.08 14.45
CA PHE A 360 10.51 -23.89 14.82
C PHE A 360 10.33 -25.02 13.81
N HIS A 361 10.21 -26.27 14.25
CA HIS A 361 10.16 -27.40 13.32
C HIS A 361 9.16 -28.49 13.72
N GLY A 362 8.69 -29.21 12.70
CA GLY A 362 7.82 -30.37 12.88
C GLY A 362 7.22 -30.86 11.58
N THR A 363 6.50 -31.99 11.65
CA THR A 363 5.62 -32.40 10.55
C THR A 363 4.46 -31.42 10.40
N ALA A 364 3.75 -31.44 9.27
CA ALA A 364 2.56 -30.58 9.11
C ALA A 364 1.47 -30.87 10.16
N ALA A 365 1.37 -32.11 10.64
CA ALA A 365 0.42 -32.48 11.70
C ALA A 365 0.87 -32.01 13.09
N ALA A 366 2.20 -31.91 13.28
CA ALA A 366 2.79 -31.41 14.51
C ALA A 366 2.55 -29.91 14.66
N LEU A 367 2.86 -29.13 13.62
CA LEU A 367 2.70 -27.67 13.65
C LEU A 367 1.25 -27.18 13.53
N ALA A 368 0.27 -28.08 13.37
CA ALA A 368 -1.11 -27.71 13.08
C ALA A 368 -1.84 -27.22 14.34
N GLY A 369 -2.17 -25.93 14.38
CA GLY A 369 -2.86 -25.31 15.52
C GLY A 369 -1.94 -24.77 16.60
N ASP A 370 -0.62 -24.81 16.37
CA ASP A 370 0.38 -24.20 17.25
C ASP A 370 0.34 -22.68 17.18
N ARG A 371 0.76 -22.07 18.29
CA ARG A 371 0.91 -20.63 18.46
C ARG A 371 2.37 -20.28 18.68
N ILE A 372 2.96 -19.55 17.73
CA ILE A 372 4.32 -19.02 17.85
C ILE A 372 4.23 -17.55 18.29
N THR A 373 4.85 -17.22 19.42
CA THR A 373 4.65 -15.91 20.08
C THR A 373 5.78 -14.90 19.91
N ASP A 374 6.89 -15.27 19.26
CA ASP A 374 8.05 -14.38 19.01
C ASP A 374 8.59 -14.57 17.58
N LEU A 375 8.75 -13.48 16.83
CA LEU A 375 9.18 -13.42 15.42
C LEU A 375 10.08 -12.18 15.16
N SER A 376 10.90 -11.81 16.14
CA SER A 376 11.65 -10.53 16.13
C SER A 376 13.14 -10.66 15.75
N ASN A 377 13.71 -11.86 15.70
CA ASN A 377 15.16 -12.12 15.65
C ASN A 377 15.64 -13.01 14.48
N GLY A 378 14.85 -13.11 13.40
CA GLY A 378 15.22 -13.86 12.19
C GLY A 378 14.80 -15.33 12.25
N GLU A 379 13.68 -15.58 12.90
CA GLU A 379 13.10 -16.89 13.15
C GLU A 379 12.64 -17.55 11.85
N THR A 380 12.76 -18.87 11.83
CA THR A 380 12.46 -19.71 10.68
C THR A 380 11.53 -20.85 11.08
N ILE A 381 10.65 -21.27 10.17
CA ILE A 381 9.85 -22.48 10.33
C ILE A 381 10.34 -23.54 9.33
N THR A 382 10.68 -24.74 9.82
CA THR A 382 11.06 -25.92 9.03
C THR A 382 9.98 -26.99 9.08
N LEU A 383 9.49 -27.41 7.92
CA LEU A 383 8.68 -28.61 7.81
C LEU A 383 9.54 -29.87 7.63
N ASP A 384 9.39 -30.83 8.53
CA ASP A 384 10.04 -32.13 8.46
C ASP A 384 9.08 -33.15 7.77
N GLY A 385 9.34 -33.53 6.50
CA GLY A 385 8.55 -34.54 5.78
C GLY A 385 8.38 -34.30 4.26
N SER A 386 7.80 -35.26 3.53
CA SER A 386 7.82 -35.27 2.05
C SER A 386 6.57 -34.74 1.33
N THR A 387 5.41 -34.61 1.98
CA THR A 387 4.15 -34.19 1.32
C THR A 387 3.09 -33.79 2.35
N ALA A 388 2.94 -32.50 2.70
CA ALA A 388 1.73 -32.03 3.39
C ALA A 388 1.59 -30.49 3.37
N SER A 389 0.34 -30.04 3.22
CA SER A 389 -0.14 -28.66 3.43
C SER A 389 -0.25 -28.35 4.93
N ILE A 390 0.12 -27.15 5.38
CA ILE A 390 -0.12 -26.68 6.75
C ILE A 390 -1.50 -25.99 6.79
N THR A 391 -2.34 -26.36 7.74
CA THR A 391 -3.57 -25.61 8.04
C THR A 391 -3.43 -25.02 9.44
N ALA A 392 -3.18 -23.72 9.49
CA ALA A 392 -3.07 -22.86 10.70
C ALA A 392 -1.81 -22.96 11.56
N VAL A 393 -0.95 -21.93 11.47
CA VAL A 393 -0.04 -21.49 12.53
C VAL A 393 -0.45 -20.06 12.90
N SER A 394 -0.77 -19.80 14.17
CA SER A 394 -1.06 -18.45 14.62
C SER A 394 0.23 -17.73 14.96
N LEU A 395 0.50 -16.59 14.32
CA LEU A 395 1.72 -15.81 14.50
C LEU A 395 1.41 -14.50 15.23
N ALA A 396 2.27 -14.09 16.16
CA ALA A 396 2.29 -12.68 16.60
C ALA A 396 2.94 -11.80 15.52
N SER A 397 2.75 -10.47 15.59
CA SER A 397 3.30 -9.50 14.64
C SER A 397 4.81 -9.67 14.40
N GLY A 398 5.27 -9.74 13.14
CA GLY A 398 6.69 -9.87 12.80
C GLY A 398 6.93 -10.24 11.32
N THR A 399 8.19 -10.55 10.97
CA THR A 399 8.62 -10.99 9.63
C THR A 399 8.95 -12.48 9.70
N LEU A 400 8.34 -13.33 8.86
CA LEU A 400 8.56 -14.77 8.86
C LEU A 400 9.26 -15.23 7.57
N THR A 401 10.33 -16.02 7.71
CA THR A 401 10.94 -16.78 6.61
C THR A 401 10.62 -18.27 6.75
N VAL A 402 9.89 -18.84 5.79
CA VAL A 402 9.59 -20.28 5.76
C VAL A 402 10.59 -20.99 4.86
N SER A 403 11.28 -21.99 5.41
CA SER A 403 12.27 -22.79 4.66
C SER A 403 11.86 -24.27 4.66
N TYR A 404 11.75 -24.88 3.48
CA TYR A 404 11.48 -26.31 3.33
C TYR A 404 12.77 -27.10 3.13
N ARG A 405 12.96 -28.20 3.87
CA ARG A 405 14.02 -29.19 3.61
C ARG A 405 13.40 -30.43 2.98
N ALA A 406 13.51 -30.56 1.65
CA ALA A 406 13.15 -31.80 0.98
C ALA A 406 14.03 -32.95 1.47
N SER A 407 13.43 -34.09 1.82
CA SER A 407 14.17 -35.35 1.85
C SER A 407 14.80 -35.59 0.47
N ALA A 408 16.05 -36.07 0.43
CA ALA A 408 16.78 -36.33 -0.81
C ALA A 408 15.92 -37.08 -1.84
N GLY A 409 15.49 -36.38 -2.90
CA GLY A 409 14.75 -36.96 -4.03
C GLY A 409 13.25 -36.64 -4.16
N GLY A 410 12.64 -35.84 -3.27
CA GLY A 410 11.22 -35.43 -3.40
C GLY A 410 11.02 -34.09 -4.13
N SER A 411 10.09 -34.03 -5.08
CA SER A 411 9.61 -32.77 -5.69
C SER A 411 8.31 -32.30 -5.02
N VAL A 412 8.25 -31.02 -4.63
CA VAL A 412 7.08 -30.40 -3.98
C VAL A 412 6.06 -29.99 -5.05
N GLN A 413 4.77 -30.30 -4.85
CA GLN A 413 3.69 -29.92 -5.77
C GLN A 413 2.84 -28.73 -5.28
N SER A 414 2.80 -28.41 -3.98
CA SER A 414 2.08 -27.24 -3.43
C SER A 414 2.40 -27.03 -1.93
N PHE A 415 2.47 -25.78 -1.48
CA PHE A 415 2.56 -25.36 -0.06
C PHE A 415 1.41 -24.40 0.25
N ALA A 416 0.71 -24.61 1.37
CA ALA A 416 -0.34 -23.72 1.88
C ALA A 416 -0.08 -23.48 3.38
N MET A 417 -0.21 -22.24 3.84
CA MET A 417 -0.02 -21.83 5.24
C MET A 417 -1.04 -20.74 5.58
N THR A 418 -1.86 -20.96 6.59
CA THR A 418 -2.80 -19.95 7.13
C THR A 418 -2.11 -19.22 8.28
N VAL A 419 -1.94 -17.90 8.14
CA VAL A 419 -1.32 -17.03 9.14
C VAL A 419 -2.39 -16.12 9.73
N SER A 420 -2.62 -16.20 11.04
CA SER A 420 -3.45 -15.23 11.77
C SER A 420 -2.55 -14.29 12.56
N GLY A 421 -2.59 -12.97 12.31
CA GLY A 421 -1.89 -12.00 13.19
C GLY A 421 -1.28 -10.71 12.61
N GLY A 422 -1.71 -10.19 11.46
CA GLY A 422 -1.21 -8.89 10.95
C GLY A 422 0.28 -8.93 10.60
N VAL A 423 0.68 -9.92 9.80
CA VAL A 423 2.06 -10.12 9.36
C VAL A 423 2.33 -9.23 8.14
N SER A 424 3.35 -8.38 8.23
CA SER A 424 3.82 -7.51 7.14
C SER A 424 5.09 -8.12 6.55
N GLY A 425 5.06 -8.53 5.28
CA GLY A 425 6.25 -8.94 4.53
C GLY A 425 6.70 -10.40 4.73
N VAL A 426 5.92 -11.36 4.24
CA VAL A 426 6.33 -12.77 4.22
C VAL A 426 7.16 -13.06 2.96
N SER A 427 8.36 -13.61 3.14
CA SER A 427 9.29 -13.95 2.04
C SER A 427 9.40 -15.48 1.89
N PHE A 428 9.19 -16.00 0.69
CA PHE A 428 9.35 -17.43 0.37
C PHE A 428 10.34 -17.61 -0.77
N SER A 429 11.19 -18.63 -0.65
CA SER A 429 12.00 -19.14 -1.75
C SER A 429 11.31 -20.40 -2.31
N GLY A 430 10.42 -20.24 -3.29
CA GLY A 430 9.73 -21.38 -3.91
C GLY A 430 8.44 -21.04 -4.63
N ARG A 431 8.19 -21.74 -5.73
CA ARG A 431 7.09 -21.50 -6.68
C ARG A 431 5.74 -21.92 -6.06
N THR A 432 4.77 -21.00 -6.15
CA THR A 432 3.36 -21.09 -5.73
C THR A 432 3.08 -20.69 -4.29
N ILE A 433 2.40 -19.55 -4.16
CA ILE A 433 1.86 -18.98 -2.92
C ILE A 433 0.32 -18.97 -3.06
N THR A 434 -0.42 -19.21 -1.98
CA THR A 434 -1.88 -19.11 -1.91
C THR A 434 -2.21 -18.44 -0.59
N PHE A 435 -2.90 -17.29 -0.63
CA PHE A 435 -3.15 -16.43 0.52
C PHE A 435 -4.53 -15.78 0.39
N GLY A 436 -5.56 -16.41 0.91
CA GLY A 436 -6.82 -15.72 1.18
C GLY A 436 -7.38 -16.23 2.50
N GLU A 437 -7.51 -15.37 3.50
CA GLU A 437 -8.59 -15.57 4.46
C GLU A 437 -9.91 -15.44 3.70
N ALA A 438 -10.98 -16.08 4.17
CA ALA A 438 -12.25 -16.08 3.43
C ALA A 438 -13.02 -14.75 3.48
N ASP A 439 -12.55 -13.70 4.14
CA ASP A 439 -13.34 -12.48 4.42
C ASP A 439 -12.52 -11.16 4.60
N ARG A 440 -11.24 -11.06 4.21
CA ARG A 440 -10.40 -9.85 4.47
C ARG A 440 -9.73 -9.30 3.22
N ASN A 441 -9.39 -8.01 3.26
CA ASN A 441 -8.68 -7.31 2.18
C ASN A 441 -7.16 -7.48 2.31
N ASP A 442 -6.54 -8.17 1.37
CA ASP A 442 -5.12 -8.49 1.32
C ASP A 442 -4.32 -7.55 0.38
N THR A 443 -3.01 -7.45 0.59
CA THR A 443 -2.10 -6.71 -0.32
C THR A 443 -0.83 -7.51 -0.60
N PHE A 444 -0.65 -7.88 -1.87
CA PHE A 444 0.50 -8.61 -2.39
C PHE A 444 1.54 -7.66 -2.96
N VAL A 445 2.81 -7.82 -2.61
CA VAL A 445 3.91 -7.08 -3.25
C VAL A 445 4.54 -7.99 -4.31
N GLY A 446 4.67 -7.47 -5.54
CA GLY A 446 5.27 -8.19 -6.66
C GLY A 446 6.69 -8.69 -6.36
N GLN A 447 7.00 -9.92 -6.75
CA GLN A 447 8.33 -10.54 -6.59
C GLN A 447 8.85 -11.11 -7.92
N ALA A 448 10.18 -11.21 -8.05
CA ALA A 448 10.80 -11.79 -9.24
C ALA A 448 10.47 -13.28 -9.42
N GLY A 449 10.38 -13.71 -10.68
CA GLY A 449 10.05 -15.09 -11.04
C GLY A 449 8.55 -15.39 -10.92
N ASN A 450 8.13 -16.55 -11.42
CA ASN A 450 6.70 -16.80 -11.63
C ASN A 450 5.91 -17.03 -10.33
N GLN A 451 5.00 -16.11 -9.99
CA GLN A 451 4.20 -16.17 -8.77
C GLN A 451 2.75 -16.59 -8.99
N THR A 452 2.06 -16.92 -7.90
CA THR A 452 0.61 -17.03 -7.87
C THR A 452 0.14 -16.21 -6.69
N TYR A 453 -0.73 -15.22 -6.94
CA TYR A 453 -1.43 -14.46 -5.93
C TYR A 453 -2.91 -14.81 -6.03
N ASP A 454 -3.50 -15.26 -4.94
CA ASP A 454 -4.91 -15.63 -4.86
C ASP A 454 -5.50 -14.96 -3.63
N GLY A 455 -6.24 -13.86 -3.80
CA GLY A 455 -6.76 -13.04 -2.69
C GLY A 455 -7.91 -13.69 -1.92
N GLY A 456 -8.55 -14.71 -2.48
CA GLY A 456 -9.70 -15.32 -1.85
C GLY A 456 -10.92 -14.41 -1.86
N ALA A 457 -11.41 -14.01 -0.69
CA ALA A 457 -12.61 -13.18 -0.58
C ALA A 457 -12.30 -11.94 0.26
N GLY A 458 -12.75 -10.79 -0.22
CA GLY A 458 -12.29 -9.49 0.26
C GLY A 458 -12.21 -8.52 -0.91
N ILE A 459 -11.45 -7.43 -0.70
CA ILE A 459 -11.00 -6.53 -1.76
C ILE A 459 -9.49 -6.54 -1.73
N ASP A 460 -8.89 -7.28 -2.66
CA ASP A 460 -7.48 -7.63 -2.60
C ASP A 460 -6.66 -6.83 -3.61
N THR A 461 -5.41 -6.52 -3.27
CA THR A 461 -4.54 -5.64 -4.07
C THR A 461 -3.25 -6.34 -4.45
N VAL A 462 -2.85 -6.30 -5.72
CA VAL A 462 -1.48 -6.62 -6.14
C VAL A 462 -0.71 -5.33 -6.45
N ASN A 463 0.48 -5.22 -5.87
CA ASN A 463 1.31 -4.02 -5.89
C ASN A 463 2.66 -4.29 -6.56
N TYR A 464 2.83 -3.76 -7.77
CA TYR A 464 4.04 -3.82 -8.57
C TYR A 464 4.83 -2.50 -8.58
N ALA A 465 4.64 -1.61 -7.60
CA ALA A 465 5.29 -0.29 -7.55
C ALA A 465 6.84 -0.31 -7.56
N ALA A 466 7.46 -1.45 -7.27
CA ALA A 466 8.91 -1.62 -7.39
C ALA A 466 9.40 -1.81 -8.84
N ALA A 467 8.49 -1.97 -9.81
CA ALA A 467 8.83 -2.12 -11.22
C ALA A 467 9.42 -0.83 -11.78
N SER A 468 10.60 -0.93 -12.39
CA SER A 468 11.24 0.18 -13.09
C SER A 468 11.05 0.16 -14.61
N GLY A 469 10.42 -0.89 -15.14
CA GLY A 469 10.11 -1.06 -16.56
C GLY A 469 8.66 -1.46 -16.76
N ALA A 470 8.18 -1.29 -17.99
CA ALA A 470 6.78 -1.49 -18.38
C ALA A 470 6.20 -2.83 -17.91
N LEU A 471 4.98 -2.76 -17.39
CA LEU A 471 4.16 -3.86 -16.94
C LEU A 471 3.02 -4.15 -17.93
N THR A 472 2.57 -5.40 -17.97
CA THR A 472 1.34 -5.80 -18.65
C THR A 472 0.58 -6.74 -17.72
N VAL A 473 -0.50 -6.25 -17.12
CA VAL A 473 -1.25 -6.97 -16.10
C VAL A 473 -2.74 -6.89 -16.38
N ASP A 474 -3.42 -8.02 -16.29
CA ASP A 474 -4.83 -8.20 -16.57
C ASP A 474 -5.47 -9.06 -15.46
N LEU A 475 -6.31 -8.45 -14.61
CA LEU A 475 -6.96 -9.11 -13.48
C LEU A 475 -8.05 -10.12 -13.90
N ALA A 476 -8.53 -10.08 -15.14
CA ALA A 476 -9.47 -11.09 -15.64
C ALA A 476 -8.78 -12.39 -16.08
N LEU A 477 -7.45 -12.39 -16.28
CA LEU A 477 -6.70 -13.58 -16.63
C LEU A 477 -6.43 -14.45 -15.40
N THR A 478 -7.05 -15.62 -15.37
CA THR A 478 -6.85 -16.63 -14.30
C THR A 478 -5.63 -17.54 -14.55
N GLY A 479 -5.01 -17.44 -15.72
CA GLY A 479 -3.79 -18.16 -16.08
C GLY A 479 -2.51 -17.37 -15.75
N PHE A 480 -1.35 -17.99 -15.95
CA PHE A 480 -0.08 -17.26 -15.89
C PHE A 480 -0.02 -16.22 -17.01
N GLN A 481 0.28 -14.97 -16.66
CA GLN A 481 0.46 -13.84 -17.54
C GLN A 481 1.86 -13.26 -17.37
N SER A 482 2.48 -12.82 -18.46
CA SER A 482 3.80 -12.19 -18.39
C SER A 482 3.65 -10.76 -17.89
N VAL A 483 4.12 -10.49 -16.68
CA VAL A 483 3.93 -9.20 -16.00
C VAL A 483 4.89 -8.14 -16.54
N GLY A 484 6.14 -8.47 -16.88
CA GLY A 484 7.16 -7.48 -17.23
C GLY A 484 7.94 -6.99 -16.01
N GLY A 485 8.68 -5.87 -16.13
CA GLY A 485 9.36 -5.20 -15.00
C GLY A 485 10.37 -6.01 -14.16
N GLY A 486 10.74 -7.23 -14.56
CA GLY A 486 11.56 -8.15 -13.77
C GLY A 486 10.79 -9.19 -12.92
N PHE A 487 9.45 -9.19 -13.00
CA PHE A 487 8.58 -10.06 -12.20
C PHE A 487 8.31 -11.44 -12.85
N GLY A 488 8.61 -11.62 -14.14
CA GLY A 488 8.38 -12.91 -14.82
C GLY A 488 6.91 -13.13 -15.18
N SER A 489 6.38 -14.34 -15.02
CA SER A 489 4.97 -14.65 -15.28
C SER A 489 4.19 -14.98 -14.02
N ASP A 490 3.19 -14.18 -13.67
CA ASP A 490 2.39 -14.34 -12.47
C ASP A 490 0.99 -14.85 -12.79
N ARG A 491 0.33 -15.51 -11.84
CA ARG A 491 -1.08 -15.90 -11.91
C ARG A 491 -1.86 -15.13 -10.85
N LEU A 492 -2.85 -14.35 -11.26
CA LEU A 492 -3.66 -13.50 -10.38
C LEU A 492 -5.06 -14.10 -10.28
N LEU A 493 -5.51 -14.39 -9.06
CA LEU A 493 -6.83 -14.97 -8.78
C LEU A 493 -7.49 -14.12 -7.69
N SER A 494 -8.76 -13.81 -7.87
CA SER A 494 -9.55 -13.07 -6.85
C SER A 494 -8.83 -11.80 -6.39
N ILE A 495 -8.39 -10.98 -7.34
CA ILE A 495 -7.71 -9.70 -7.08
C ILE A 495 -8.57 -8.60 -7.71
N GLU A 496 -8.97 -7.62 -6.91
CA GLU A 496 -9.80 -6.51 -7.36
C GLU A 496 -8.98 -5.25 -7.65
N ASN A 497 -7.79 -5.10 -7.06
CA ASN A 497 -7.01 -3.88 -7.17
C ASN A 497 -5.58 -4.13 -7.66
N LEU A 498 -5.03 -3.14 -8.37
CA LEU A 498 -3.75 -3.24 -9.04
C LEU A 498 -3.00 -1.92 -8.94
N ARG A 499 -1.72 -1.97 -8.53
CA ARG A 499 -0.80 -0.83 -8.61
C ARG A 499 0.36 -1.16 -9.54
N GLY A 500 0.54 -0.34 -10.57
CA GLY A 500 1.67 -0.37 -11.51
C GLY A 500 2.94 0.26 -10.93
N GLY A 501 3.94 0.44 -11.79
CA GLY A 501 5.29 0.86 -11.46
C GLY A 501 5.67 2.23 -12.00
N THR A 502 6.93 2.38 -12.40
CA THR A 502 7.43 3.61 -13.04
C THR A 502 7.60 3.49 -14.55
N GLY A 503 7.08 2.42 -15.16
CA GLY A 503 7.14 2.16 -16.58
C GLY A 503 5.86 2.60 -17.28
N SER A 504 5.86 2.64 -18.61
CA SER A 504 4.62 2.77 -19.38
C SER A 504 3.86 1.45 -19.35
N ASP A 505 2.90 1.36 -18.45
CA ASP A 505 2.23 0.15 -18.07
C ASP A 505 0.92 -0.05 -18.84
N ARG A 506 0.54 -1.31 -19.05
CA ARG A 506 -0.76 -1.69 -19.58
C ARG A 506 -1.50 -2.51 -18.55
N LEU A 507 -2.43 -1.87 -17.86
CA LEU A 507 -3.14 -2.41 -16.70
C LEU A 507 -4.62 -2.62 -17.05
N SER A 508 -5.18 -3.76 -16.69
CA SER A 508 -6.59 -4.07 -16.97
C SER A 508 -7.26 -4.71 -15.76
N GLY A 509 -8.44 -4.20 -15.41
CA GLY A 509 -9.34 -4.70 -14.37
C GLY A 509 -10.00 -6.03 -14.73
N SER A 510 -10.91 -6.48 -13.89
CA SER A 510 -11.73 -7.66 -14.06
C SER A 510 -13.14 -7.26 -14.55
N ALA A 511 -14.17 -8.04 -14.24
CA ALA A 511 -15.57 -7.63 -14.47
C ALA A 511 -16.25 -7.11 -13.17
N SER A 512 -15.50 -7.10 -12.06
CA SER A 512 -15.89 -6.58 -10.76
C SER A 512 -15.33 -5.18 -10.58
N ALA A 513 -15.88 -4.39 -9.65
CA ALA A 513 -15.33 -3.08 -9.32
C ALA A 513 -13.84 -3.15 -8.90
N ASN A 514 -13.00 -2.37 -9.57
CA ASN A 514 -11.55 -2.34 -9.38
C ASN A 514 -11.05 -0.96 -8.99
N THR A 515 -9.95 -0.93 -8.24
CA THR A 515 -9.12 0.28 -8.10
C THR A 515 -7.76 0.02 -8.74
N ILE A 516 -7.41 0.82 -9.75
CA ILE A 516 -6.16 0.67 -10.50
C ILE A 516 -5.36 1.97 -10.41
N TRP A 517 -4.09 1.85 -10.03
CA TRP A 517 -3.11 2.94 -10.04
C TRP A 517 -2.05 2.63 -11.11
N GLY A 518 -1.89 3.52 -12.08
CA GLY A 518 -0.88 3.46 -13.15
C GLY A 518 0.53 3.59 -12.57
N GLY A 519 0.80 4.75 -11.97
CA GLY A 519 2.08 5.03 -11.33
C GLY A 519 2.80 6.16 -12.05
N ALA A 520 4.06 5.97 -12.37
CA ALA A 520 4.77 6.92 -13.23
C ALA A 520 4.98 6.33 -14.61
N GLY A 521 4.97 7.17 -15.65
CA GLY A 521 5.08 6.74 -17.04
C GLY A 521 3.73 6.83 -17.76
N ASN A 522 3.76 6.75 -19.09
CA ASN A 522 2.53 6.84 -19.89
C ASN A 522 1.79 5.51 -19.88
N ASP A 523 0.70 5.43 -19.14
CA ASP A 523 -0.02 4.20 -18.85
C ASP A 523 -1.27 4.03 -19.71
N THR A 524 -1.70 2.79 -19.89
CA THR A 524 -3.00 2.44 -20.47
C THR A 524 -3.77 1.60 -19.47
N ILE A 525 -4.84 2.17 -18.92
CA ILE A 525 -5.66 1.59 -17.87
C ILE A 525 -7.05 1.29 -18.42
N LEU A 526 -7.49 0.03 -18.29
CA LEU A 526 -8.82 -0.42 -18.72
C LEU A 526 -9.59 -1.01 -17.53
N GLY A 527 -10.69 -0.37 -17.09
CA GLY A 527 -11.57 -0.85 -16.01
C GLY A 527 -12.38 -2.09 -16.40
N ARG A 528 -13.02 -2.02 -17.57
CA ARG A 528 -13.92 -3.02 -18.20
C ARG A 528 -15.37 -2.94 -17.72
N ASN A 529 -15.82 -3.89 -16.92
CA ASN A 529 -17.17 -3.82 -16.34
C ASN A 529 -16.96 -3.58 -14.85
N GLY A 530 -17.83 -2.80 -14.22
CA GLY A 530 -17.70 -2.58 -12.79
C GLY A 530 -18.15 -1.19 -12.41
N ALA A 531 -17.70 -0.72 -11.26
CA ALA A 531 -17.72 0.68 -10.92
C ALA A 531 -16.32 1.00 -10.43
N ASP A 532 -15.47 1.37 -11.38
CA ASP A 532 -14.03 1.35 -11.25
C ASP A 532 -13.48 2.72 -10.84
N ILE A 533 -12.29 2.70 -10.26
CA ILE A 533 -11.53 3.88 -9.86
C ILE A 533 -10.16 3.77 -10.52
N LEU A 534 -9.91 4.60 -11.52
CA LEU A 534 -8.69 4.57 -12.33
C LEU A 534 -7.86 5.81 -12.03
N TRP A 535 -6.62 5.61 -11.60
CA TRP A 535 -5.63 6.68 -11.38
C TRP A 535 -4.48 6.51 -12.35
N GLY A 536 -4.27 7.46 -13.27
CA GLY A 536 -3.08 7.53 -14.13
C GLY A 536 -1.84 7.86 -13.30
N GLU A 537 -1.97 8.85 -12.42
CA GLU A 537 -0.90 9.42 -11.57
C GLU A 537 0.03 10.34 -12.36
N ALA A 538 1.17 9.89 -12.89
CA ALA A 538 2.12 10.77 -13.58
C ALA A 538 2.51 10.22 -14.96
N GLY A 539 2.28 10.97 -16.02
CA GLY A 539 2.48 10.52 -17.39
C GLY A 539 1.36 11.00 -18.28
N ASN A 540 1.46 10.71 -19.57
CA ASN A 540 0.35 10.92 -20.50
C ASN A 540 -0.43 9.61 -20.62
N ASP A 541 -1.52 9.52 -19.89
CA ASP A 541 -2.23 8.28 -19.63
C ASP A 541 -3.48 8.13 -20.50
N ILE A 542 -3.86 6.88 -20.77
CA ILE A 542 -5.13 6.53 -21.41
C ILE A 542 -5.98 5.78 -20.40
N LEU A 543 -7.10 6.38 -19.98
CA LEU A 543 -8.01 5.84 -18.99
C LEU A 543 -9.33 5.48 -19.67
N ASP A 544 -9.67 4.20 -19.66
CA ASP A 544 -10.92 3.65 -20.21
C ASP A 544 -11.69 2.92 -19.10
N GLY A 545 -12.74 3.55 -18.58
CA GLY A 545 -13.60 2.95 -17.55
C GLY A 545 -14.30 1.68 -18.05
N GLY A 546 -14.72 1.70 -19.31
CA GLY A 546 -15.63 0.72 -19.86
C GLY A 546 -17.05 0.87 -19.30
N ALA A 547 -17.79 -0.24 -19.23
CA ALA A 547 -19.16 -0.21 -18.74
C ALA A 547 -19.21 -0.08 -17.21
N GLY A 548 -19.76 1.02 -16.72
CA GLY A 548 -19.84 1.20 -15.28
C GLY A 548 -20.29 2.57 -14.86
N ALA A 549 -20.10 2.84 -13.57
CA ALA A 549 -20.14 4.19 -13.04
C ALA A 549 -18.73 4.52 -12.55
N ASP A 550 -17.88 4.91 -13.49
CA ASP A 550 -16.44 4.92 -13.26
C ASP A 550 -15.93 6.30 -12.83
N ARG A 551 -14.81 6.30 -12.11
CA ARG A 551 -14.11 7.52 -11.70
C ARG A 551 -12.68 7.48 -12.21
N MET A 552 -12.37 8.36 -13.14
CA MET A 552 -11.08 8.42 -13.81
C MET A 552 -10.33 9.70 -13.41
N PHE A 553 -9.09 9.54 -12.98
CA PHE A 553 -8.18 10.59 -12.53
C PHE A 553 -6.87 10.44 -13.30
N GLY A 554 -6.59 11.34 -14.23
CA GLY A 554 -5.40 11.31 -15.08
C GLY A 554 -4.18 11.71 -14.27
N GLY A 555 -4.21 12.91 -13.70
CA GLY A 555 -3.13 13.39 -12.85
C GLY A 555 -2.19 14.29 -13.63
N ALA A 556 -0.89 14.02 -13.61
CA ALA A 556 0.09 14.92 -14.22
C ALA A 556 0.48 14.48 -15.64
N GLY A 557 0.09 15.25 -16.65
CA GLY A 557 0.47 15.01 -18.05
C GLY A 557 -0.66 15.40 -18.98
N ASN A 558 -0.60 14.96 -20.23
CA ASN A 558 -1.70 15.13 -21.19
C ASN A 558 -2.44 13.81 -21.30
N ASP A 559 -3.58 13.72 -20.63
CA ASP A 559 -4.33 12.50 -20.44
C ASP A 559 -5.48 12.36 -21.43
N THR A 560 -5.86 11.11 -21.72
CA THR A 560 -7.00 10.77 -22.57
C THR A 560 -7.99 9.89 -21.82
N TYR A 561 -9.20 10.41 -21.65
CA TYR A 561 -10.32 9.70 -21.05
C TYR A 561 -11.25 9.14 -22.12
N ILE A 562 -11.62 7.88 -21.99
CA ILE A 562 -12.67 7.26 -22.79
C ILE A 562 -13.92 7.17 -21.93
N VAL A 563 -14.94 7.93 -22.30
CA VAL A 563 -16.22 8.01 -21.58
C VAL A 563 -17.30 7.35 -22.44
N ASP A 564 -17.79 6.20 -21.99
CA ASP A 564 -18.80 5.43 -22.71
C ASP A 564 -20.13 5.29 -21.95
N ALA A 565 -20.15 5.61 -20.65
CA ALA A 565 -21.35 5.68 -19.85
C ALA A 565 -21.58 7.10 -19.31
N ALA A 566 -22.84 7.55 -19.31
CA ALA A 566 -23.20 8.86 -18.75
C ALA A 566 -23.00 8.94 -17.22
N SER A 567 -22.79 7.81 -16.57
CA SER A 567 -22.45 7.70 -15.15
C SER A 567 -20.96 7.92 -14.86
N ASP A 568 -20.11 7.95 -15.87
CA ASP A 568 -18.67 8.13 -15.69
C ASP A 568 -18.34 9.56 -15.26
N SER A 569 -17.26 9.69 -14.50
CA SER A 569 -16.75 10.98 -14.07
C SER A 569 -15.25 11.08 -14.31
N VAL A 570 -14.87 12.14 -14.99
CA VAL A 570 -13.49 12.56 -15.25
C VAL A 570 -13.11 13.60 -14.20
N ARG A 571 -11.94 13.47 -13.55
CA ARG A 571 -11.51 14.38 -12.48
C ARG A 571 -9.99 14.55 -12.44
N GLU A 572 -9.53 15.76 -12.78
CA GLU A 572 -8.13 16.21 -12.64
C GLU A 572 -7.82 16.87 -11.27
N ASP A 573 -8.60 16.57 -10.24
CA ASP A 573 -8.48 17.32 -8.98
C ASP A 573 -7.10 17.11 -8.32
N ARG A 574 -6.46 18.24 -8.06
CA ARG A 574 -5.30 18.45 -7.19
C ARG A 574 -5.28 17.57 -5.94
N ILE A 575 -4.40 16.57 -5.93
CA ILE A 575 -3.68 16.21 -4.71
C ILE A 575 -2.33 16.94 -4.79
N ALA A 576 -2.17 18.04 -4.02
CA ALA A 576 -0.91 18.80 -3.81
C ALA A 576 -0.65 20.14 -4.54
N GLY A 577 -1.66 20.83 -5.07
CA GLY A 577 -1.57 22.30 -5.18
C GLY A 577 -0.65 22.87 -6.28
N THR A 578 -0.15 22.06 -7.20
CA THR A 578 0.46 22.53 -8.47
C THR A 578 -0.53 22.37 -9.61
N ASP A 579 -0.40 23.24 -10.60
CA ASP A 579 -0.98 23.06 -11.94
C ASP A 579 -0.15 21.93 -12.59
N ASP A 580 -0.78 20.85 -13.08
CA ASP A 580 -0.07 19.81 -13.85
C ASP A 580 0.38 20.36 -15.22
N GLY A 581 -0.27 21.43 -15.69
CA GLY A 581 -0.01 22.03 -17.00
C GLY A 581 -0.37 21.11 -18.16
N GLY A 582 -1.20 20.10 -17.90
CA GLY A 582 -1.73 19.15 -18.88
C GLY A 582 -2.65 19.81 -19.89
N ILE A 583 -2.79 19.18 -21.06
CA ILE A 583 -3.85 19.46 -22.02
C ILE A 583 -4.58 18.15 -22.25
N ASP A 584 -5.75 18.02 -21.62
CA ASP A 584 -6.44 16.75 -21.48
C ASP A 584 -7.56 16.59 -22.52
N LEU A 585 -7.85 15.34 -22.86
CA LEU A 585 -8.83 14.98 -23.88
C LEU A 585 -9.85 13.98 -23.37
N VAL A 586 -11.13 14.35 -23.44
CA VAL A 586 -12.24 13.41 -23.29
C VAL A 586 -12.73 12.95 -24.66
N LYS A 587 -12.74 11.64 -24.89
CA LYS A 587 -13.42 10.99 -26.01
C LYS A 587 -14.72 10.38 -25.50
N ALA A 588 -15.85 11.01 -25.80
CA ALA A 588 -17.15 10.61 -25.26
C ALA A 588 -18.05 9.99 -26.34
N SER A 589 -18.54 8.77 -26.10
CA SER A 589 -19.58 8.16 -26.95
C SER A 589 -21.01 8.53 -26.52
N VAL A 590 -21.12 9.27 -25.41
CA VAL A 590 -22.35 9.78 -24.80
C VAL A 590 -22.31 11.32 -24.69
N THR A 591 -23.43 11.93 -24.32
CA THR A 591 -23.46 13.37 -23.98
C THR A 591 -22.55 13.64 -22.79
N HIS A 592 -21.68 14.65 -22.88
CA HIS A 592 -20.68 14.93 -21.86
C HIS A 592 -20.46 16.43 -21.63
N THR A 593 -20.20 16.76 -20.36
CA THR A 593 -19.83 18.11 -19.93
C THR A 593 -18.46 18.06 -19.28
N LEU A 594 -17.50 18.80 -19.82
CA LEU A 594 -16.16 18.92 -19.25
C LEU A 594 -16.25 19.53 -17.84
N ARG A 595 -15.57 18.90 -16.88
CA ARG A 595 -15.31 19.50 -15.57
C ARG A 595 -14.18 20.51 -15.69
N ALA A 596 -13.95 21.29 -14.64
CA ALA A 596 -12.79 22.20 -14.59
C ALA A 596 -11.48 21.44 -14.83
N PHE A 597 -10.49 22.14 -15.41
CA PHE A 597 -9.14 21.62 -15.72
C PHE A 597 -9.08 20.60 -16.86
N VAL A 598 -10.11 20.50 -17.70
CA VAL A 598 -10.07 19.65 -18.91
C VAL A 598 -10.35 20.51 -20.13
N GLU A 599 -9.48 20.45 -21.14
CA GLU A 599 -9.49 21.39 -22.26
C GLU A 599 -10.26 20.85 -23.47
N ASN A 600 -10.15 19.55 -23.79
CA ASN A 600 -10.64 19.03 -25.07
C ASN A 600 -11.75 17.99 -24.91
N LEU A 601 -12.75 18.08 -25.79
CA LEU A 601 -13.82 17.09 -25.93
C LEU A 601 -13.95 16.68 -27.40
N THR A 602 -13.97 15.37 -27.66
CA THR A 602 -14.36 14.80 -28.95
C THR A 602 -15.50 13.83 -28.76
N LEU A 603 -16.62 14.07 -29.45
CA LEU A 603 -17.77 13.17 -29.47
C LEU A 603 -17.50 12.05 -30.48
N THR A 604 -17.52 10.80 -30.00
CA THR A 604 -17.19 9.59 -30.79
C THR A 604 -18.40 8.69 -31.04
N GLY A 605 -19.54 8.98 -30.38
CA GLY A 605 -20.79 8.25 -30.58
C GLY A 605 -21.37 8.47 -31.97
N SER A 606 -22.38 7.69 -32.35
CA SER A 606 -23.09 7.83 -33.64
C SER A 606 -24.46 8.52 -33.54
N GLY A 607 -24.94 8.77 -32.32
CA GLY A 607 -26.20 9.46 -32.07
C GLY A 607 -26.05 10.98 -31.95
N ALA A 608 -27.18 11.68 -31.91
CA ALA A 608 -27.24 13.10 -31.55
C ALA A 608 -26.92 13.26 -30.06
N ILE A 609 -25.65 13.55 -29.75
CA ILE A 609 -25.12 13.74 -28.40
C ILE A 609 -24.59 15.17 -28.26
N PHE A 610 -24.50 15.64 -27.02
CA PHE A 610 -24.17 17.03 -26.74
C PHE A 610 -22.81 17.14 -26.05
N GLY A 611 -22.08 18.19 -26.38
CA GLY A 611 -20.79 18.55 -25.78
C GLY A 611 -20.92 19.89 -25.07
N THR A 612 -20.36 19.99 -23.87
CA THR A 612 -20.38 21.24 -23.12
C THR A 612 -19.01 21.45 -22.45
N GLY A 613 -18.40 22.61 -22.69
CA GLY A 613 -17.13 23.04 -22.11
C GLY A 613 -17.23 23.51 -20.66
N ASN A 614 -16.18 24.17 -20.21
CA ASN A 614 -15.99 24.74 -18.88
C ASN A 614 -15.62 26.23 -18.98
N ALA A 615 -14.71 26.74 -18.14
CA ALA A 615 -14.32 28.16 -18.16
C ALA A 615 -12.93 28.40 -18.81
N LEU A 616 -12.35 27.35 -19.39
CA LEU A 616 -11.05 27.36 -20.07
C LEU A 616 -11.28 27.50 -21.58
N ALA A 617 -10.20 27.78 -22.32
CA ALA A 617 -10.24 27.71 -23.78
C ALA A 617 -10.37 26.25 -24.25
N ASN A 618 -11.60 25.82 -24.54
CA ASN A 618 -11.91 24.45 -24.89
C ASN A 618 -11.86 24.18 -26.39
N THR A 619 -11.42 22.98 -26.79
CA THR A 619 -11.67 22.47 -28.15
C THR A 619 -12.73 21.38 -28.09
N ILE A 620 -13.90 21.64 -28.68
CA ILE A 620 -15.04 20.73 -28.71
C ILE A 620 -15.33 20.32 -30.15
N ILE A 621 -15.20 19.02 -30.44
CA ILE A 621 -15.44 18.44 -31.75
C ILE A 621 -16.63 17.49 -31.68
N GLY A 622 -17.64 17.75 -32.52
CA GLY A 622 -18.82 16.92 -32.70
C GLY A 622 -18.58 15.60 -33.44
N ASN A 623 -19.66 14.87 -33.66
CA ASN A 623 -19.73 13.70 -34.53
C ASN A 623 -20.59 14.02 -35.77
N ASP A 624 -20.86 13.04 -36.63
CA ASP A 624 -21.59 13.25 -37.88
C ASP A 624 -23.14 13.34 -37.70
N ALA A 625 -23.64 13.49 -36.47
CA ALA A 625 -25.05 13.63 -36.17
C ALA A 625 -25.35 15.04 -35.63
N ALA A 626 -26.62 15.46 -35.64
CA ALA A 626 -27.04 16.76 -35.11
C ALA A 626 -26.67 16.93 -33.61
N ASN A 627 -25.62 17.69 -33.34
CA ASN A 627 -25.04 17.93 -32.04
C ASN A 627 -25.47 19.29 -31.46
N ARG A 628 -25.26 19.44 -30.16
CA ARG A 628 -25.33 20.73 -29.47
C ARG A 628 -24.02 20.91 -28.74
N LEU A 629 -23.26 21.91 -29.13
CA LEU A 629 -21.93 22.22 -28.62
C LEU A 629 -22.00 23.58 -27.92
N TYR A 630 -21.59 23.64 -26.66
CA TYR A 630 -21.57 24.86 -25.85
C TYR A 630 -20.15 25.07 -25.30
N GLY A 631 -19.48 26.17 -25.65
CA GLY A 631 -18.15 26.52 -25.15
C GLY A 631 -18.18 26.95 -23.68
N LYS A 632 -19.04 27.94 -23.38
CA LYS A 632 -19.20 28.67 -22.11
C LYS A 632 -18.23 29.83 -21.96
N ASP A 633 -17.31 29.83 -21.00
CA ASP A 633 -16.35 30.94 -20.86
C ASP A 633 -14.99 30.46 -21.41
N GLY A 634 -14.22 31.35 -22.02
CA GLY A 634 -12.93 30.99 -22.61
C GLY A 634 -12.91 31.31 -24.09
N ASN A 635 -11.76 31.20 -24.74
CA ASN A 635 -11.68 31.34 -26.19
C ASN A 635 -11.79 29.94 -26.80
N ASP A 636 -13.00 29.54 -27.13
CA ASP A 636 -13.34 28.17 -27.47
C ASP A 636 -13.23 27.91 -28.99
N ARG A 637 -12.94 26.66 -29.34
CA ARG A 637 -13.00 26.16 -30.70
C ARG A 637 -14.06 25.06 -30.78
N LEU A 638 -15.14 25.33 -31.52
CA LEU A 638 -16.26 24.41 -31.73
C LEU A 638 -16.29 23.95 -33.19
N ASP A 639 -16.38 22.64 -33.42
CA ASP A 639 -16.47 22.03 -34.75
C ASP A 639 -17.63 21.03 -34.80
N GLY A 640 -18.72 21.38 -35.50
CA GLY A 640 -19.92 20.56 -35.62
C GLY A 640 -19.71 19.30 -36.47
N ARG A 641 -18.77 19.35 -37.41
CA ARG A 641 -18.54 18.35 -38.46
C ARG A 641 -19.69 18.21 -39.45
N ALA A 642 -20.55 17.21 -39.29
CA ALA A 642 -21.63 16.95 -40.22
C ALA A 642 -22.91 16.77 -39.41
N GLY A 643 -24.04 17.17 -39.96
CA GLY A 643 -25.28 17.19 -39.20
C GLY A 643 -25.89 18.59 -39.24
N ASN A 644 -26.99 18.77 -38.53
CA ASN A 644 -27.57 20.10 -38.34
C ASN A 644 -27.32 20.47 -36.89
N ASP A 645 -26.22 21.16 -36.65
CA ASP A 645 -25.64 21.36 -35.34
C ASP A 645 -26.07 22.69 -34.73
N LEU A 646 -26.05 22.75 -33.40
CA LEU A 646 -26.22 23.98 -32.64
C LEU A 646 -24.89 24.29 -31.94
N LEU A 647 -24.21 25.36 -32.34
CA LEU A 647 -22.97 25.81 -31.71
C LEU A 647 -23.24 27.11 -30.95
N ARG A 648 -22.81 27.14 -29.69
CA ARG A 648 -22.83 28.31 -28.82
C ARG A 648 -21.45 28.55 -28.25
N GLY A 649 -20.82 29.67 -28.60
CA GLY A 649 -19.50 30.06 -28.10
C GLY A 649 -19.57 30.38 -26.61
N GLY A 650 -20.15 31.52 -26.28
CA GLY A 650 -20.40 31.96 -24.92
C GLY A 650 -19.65 33.27 -24.62
N ASN A 651 -18.80 33.31 -23.61
CA ASN A 651 -17.96 34.48 -23.32
C ASN A 651 -16.53 34.21 -23.78
N GLY A 652 -15.99 35.07 -24.63
CA GLY A 652 -14.62 34.99 -25.11
C GLY A 652 -14.58 35.12 -26.62
N ASN A 653 -13.39 35.01 -27.20
CA ASN A 653 -13.24 35.10 -28.65
C ASN A 653 -13.23 33.68 -29.22
N ASP A 654 -14.38 33.26 -29.70
CA ASP A 654 -14.64 31.88 -30.08
C ASP A 654 -14.46 31.65 -31.58
N THR A 655 -14.16 30.41 -31.94
CA THR A 655 -14.12 29.94 -33.33
C THR A 655 -15.12 28.83 -33.52
N LEU A 656 -16.19 29.10 -34.26
CA LEU A 656 -17.27 28.17 -34.56
C LEU A 656 -17.15 27.70 -36.00
N THR A 657 -17.09 26.39 -36.23
CA THR A 657 -17.11 25.76 -37.55
C THR A 657 -18.35 24.88 -37.63
N GLY A 658 -19.34 25.26 -38.45
CA GLY A 658 -20.56 24.45 -38.63
C GLY A 658 -20.23 23.11 -39.27
N GLY A 659 -19.67 23.19 -40.49
CA GLY A 659 -19.27 22.02 -41.24
C GLY A 659 -20.26 21.73 -42.35
N ALA A 660 -20.76 20.51 -42.45
CA ALA A 660 -21.71 20.10 -43.48
C ALA A 660 -23.11 19.90 -42.90
N GLY A 661 -24.08 20.63 -43.43
CA GLY A 661 -25.48 20.56 -43.03
C GLY A 661 -26.01 21.94 -42.71
N ALA A 662 -27.15 22.03 -42.03
CA ALA A 662 -27.76 23.31 -41.71
C ALA A 662 -27.56 23.64 -40.23
N ASP A 663 -26.51 24.40 -39.95
CA ASP A 663 -26.07 24.68 -38.60
C ASP A 663 -26.61 26.01 -38.04
N ASP A 664 -26.74 26.08 -36.73
CA ASP A 664 -27.18 27.25 -35.96
C ASP A 664 -26.05 27.67 -35.03
N MET A 665 -25.30 28.70 -35.44
CA MET A 665 -24.13 29.20 -34.74
C MET A 665 -24.42 30.54 -34.07
N ASP A 666 -23.97 30.70 -32.82
CA ASP A 666 -24.05 31.96 -32.07
C ASP A 666 -22.88 32.05 -31.11
N GLY A 667 -22.00 33.02 -31.33
CA GLY A 667 -20.79 33.23 -30.54
C GLY A 667 -21.07 33.89 -29.20
N GLU A 668 -22.20 34.59 -29.08
CA GLU A 668 -22.59 35.34 -27.88
C GLU A 668 -21.65 36.52 -27.59
N ASN A 669 -20.92 36.58 -26.47
CA ASN A 669 -20.11 37.76 -26.14
C ASN A 669 -18.65 37.56 -26.53
N GLY A 670 -18.12 38.45 -27.36
CA GLY A 670 -16.70 38.52 -27.67
C GLY A 670 -16.49 38.79 -29.14
N SER A 671 -15.25 38.68 -29.63
CA SER A 671 -14.95 38.84 -31.05
C SER A 671 -14.81 37.46 -31.69
N ASP A 672 -15.89 36.99 -32.29
CA ASP A 672 -16.03 35.61 -32.71
C ASP A 672 -15.76 35.42 -34.21
N THR A 673 -15.38 34.20 -34.55
CA THR A 673 -15.14 33.79 -35.94
C THR A 673 -16.00 32.59 -36.30
N TYR A 674 -16.84 32.75 -37.32
CA TYR A 674 -17.75 31.74 -37.82
C TYR A 674 -17.27 31.23 -39.18
N TYR A 675 -17.11 29.92 -39.33
CA TYR A 675 -16.85 29.27 -40.61
C TYR A 675 -18.13 28.58 -41.10
N VAL A 676 -18.68 29.07 -42.21
CA VAL A 676 -20.05 28.76 -42.62
C VAL A 676 -20.14 28.27 -44.07
N ASP A 677 -21.16 27.47 -44.35
CA ASP A 677 -21.64 27.16 -45.70
C ASP A 677 -22.98 27.85 -46.01
N ALA A 678 -23.58 27.55 -47.16
CA ALA A 678 -24.80 28.21 -47.63
C ALA A 678 -26.08 27.80 -46.88
N SER A 679 -26.06 26.66 -46.17
CA SER A 679 -27.18 26.14 -45.38
C SER A 679 -27.21 26.69 -43.95
N ASP A 680 -26.09 27.25 -43.50
CA ASP A 680 -25.91 27.69 -42.13
C ASP A 680 -26.66 28.97 -41.78
N THR A 681 -26.90 29.10 -40.49
CA THR A 681 -27.44 30.31 -39.88
C THR A 681 -26.53 30.76 -38.76
N VAL A 682 -26.05 32.00 -38.88
CA VAL A 682 -25.37 32.70 -37.79
C VAL A 682 -26.38 33.62 -37.11
N ARG A 683 -26.31 33.69 -35.79
CA ARG A 683 -26.94 34.74 -34.98
C ARG A 683 -25.86 35.26 -34.05
N ASP A 684 -25.83 36.56 -33.81
CA ASP A 684 -25.02 37.09 -32.72
C ASP A 684 -25.94 37.94 -31.84
N ARG A 685 -26.29 37.37 -30.69
CA ARG A 685 -27.18 37.99 -29.70
C ARG A 685 -26.39 38.76 -28.64
N GLY A 686 -25.07 38.68 -28.62
CA GLY A 686 -24.19 39.36 -27.66
C GLY A 686 -23.37 40.45 -28.36
N ALA A 687 -23.96 41.64 -28.52
CA ALA A 687 -23.39 42.73 -29.34
C ALA A 687 -22.09 43.42 -28.79
N SER A 688 -21.17 42.69 -28.17
CA SER A 688 -19.89 43.20 -27.68
C SER A 688 -18.71 42.48 -28.34
N GLY A 689 -18.13 43.10 -29.37
CA GLY A 689 -17.02 42.48 -30.08
C GLY A 689 -16.84 43.08 -31.46
N ILE A 690 -15.96 42.46 -32.24
CA ILE A 690 -15.92 42.60 -33.69
C ILE A 690 -15.99 41.19 -34.26
N ASP A 691 -17.11 40.88 -34.90
CA ASP A 691 -17.45 39.51 -35.27
C ASP A 691 -17.22 39.25 -36.75
N THR A 692 -16.79 38.04 -37.08
CA THR A 692 -16.33 37.68 -38.43
C THR A 692 -16.96 36.41 -38.95
N VAL A 693 -17.76 36.52 -40.01
CA VAL A 693 -18.25 35.38 -40.77
C VAL A 693 -17.34 35.13 -41.98
N ILE A 694 -16.88 33.89 -42.11
CA ILE A 694 -16.07 33.37 -43.20
C ILE A 694 -16.89 32.33 -43.96
N ALA A 695 -17.44 32.74 -45.09
CA ALA A 695 -18.31 31.90 -45.90
C ALA A 695 -17.54 31.12 -46.96
N SER A 696 -17.81 29.82 -47.09
CA SER A 696 -17.27 28.99 -48.17
C SER A 696 -17.92 29.27 -49.53
N SER A 697 -19.09 29.91 -49.55
CA SER A 697 -19.84 30.26 -50.75
C SER A 697 -20.77 31.47 -50.51
N THR A 698 -21.90 31.55 -51.24
CA THR A 698 -22.86 32.67 -51.11
C THR A 698 -23.46 32.71 -49.71
N PHE A 699 -23.45 33.87 -49.07
CA PHE A 699 -23.98 34.05 -47.71
C PHE A 699 -24.57 35.44 -47.49
N SER A 700 -25.60 35.52 -46.66
CA SER A 700 -26.26 36.77 -46.30
C SER A 700 -26.42 36.87 -44.79
N LEU A 701 -25.92 37.96 -44.20
CA LEU A 701 -26.16 38.26 -42.79
C LEU A 701 -27.64 38.57 -42.56
N LYS A 702 -28.18 38.21 -41.40
CA LYS A 702 -29.55 38.59 -41.05
C LYS A 702 -29.56 39.94 -40.33
N GLY A 703 -30.63 40.69 -40.55
CA GLY A 703 -30.86 41.95 -39.84
C GLY A 703 -31.06 41.70 -38.34
N GLY A 704 -30.41 42.53 -37.51
CA GLY A 704 -30.47 42.44 -36.05
C GLY A 704 -29.36 41.62 -35.39
N ASP A 705 -28.49 40.95 -36.17
CA ASP A 705 -27.30 40.27 -35.66
C ASP A 705 -26.11 41.24 -35.56
N GLY A 706 -25.28 41.09 -34.53
CA GLY A 706 -24.10 41.94 -34.25
C GLY A 706 -22.86 41.71 -35.11
N ILE A 707 -22.99 41.23 -36.36
CA ILE A 707 -21.84 40.85 -37.19
C ILE A 707 -21.30 42.04 -38.01
N GLU A 708 -20.03 42.41 -37.83
CA GLU A 708 -19.37 43.48 -38.60
C GLU A 708 -18.62 43.00 -39.84
N ASN A 709 -17.93 41.84 -39.79
CA ASN A 709 -17.10 41.39 -40.89
C ASN A 709 -17.72 40.19 -41.60
N LEU A 710 -17.84 40.27 -42.93
CA LEU A 710 -18.24 39.16 -43.77
C LEU A 710 -17.20 38.97 -44.88
N ARG A 711 -16.61 37.79 -44.98
CA ARG A 711 -15.69 37.50 -46.08
C ARG A 711 -15.87 36.11 -46.65
N LEU A 712 -15.51 35.96 -47.92
CA LEU A 712 -15.34 34.62 -48.48
C LEU A 712 -14.12 33.93 -47.83
N ALA A 713 -14.12 32.60 -47.82
CA ALA A 713 -12.93 31.82 -47.53
C ALA A 713 -11.91 32.01 -48.67
N THR A 714 -10.61 32.00 -48.37
CA THR A 714 -9.55 32.26 -49.36
C THR A 714 -9.46 31.22 -50.48
N ASN A 715 -10.06 30.04 -50.26
CA ASN A 715 -10.19 28.97 -51.23
C ASN A 715 -11.54 28.97 -51.98
N ALA A 716 -12.45 29.90 -51.67
CA ALA A 716 -13.70 30.05 -52.40
C ALA A 716 -13.40 30.61 -53.81
N THR A 717 -14.04 30.04 -54.84
CA THR A 717 -13.85 30.47 -56.23
C THR A 717 -14.74 31.65 -56.63
N SER A 718 -15.90 31.80 -55.99
CA SER A 718 -16.86 32.88 -56.13
C SER A 718 -17.98 32.75 -55.10
N GLY A 719 -18.63 33.85 -54.71
CA GLY A 719 -19.83 33.81 -53.88
C GLY A 719 -20.41 35.20 -53.65
N ASN A 720 -21.74 35.32 -53.64
CA ASN A 720 -22.39 36.59 -53.36
C ASN A 720 -22.44 36.82 -51.85
N LEU A 721 -22.10 38.02 -51.40
CA LEU A 721 -22.12 38.39 -50.00
C LEU A 721 -23.10 39.53 -49.78
N THR A 722 -23.90 39.43 -48.73
CA THR A 722 -24.85 40.49 -48.34
C THR A 722 -24.68 40.79 -46.86
N GLY A 723 -24.40 42.04 -46.55
CA GLY A 723 -24.33 42.61 -45.20
C GLY A 723 -25.69 42.70 -44.51
N ASN A 724 -25.74 43.48 -43.44
CA ASN A 724 -26.94 43.73 -42.64
C ASN A 724 -27.15 45.25 -42.45
N GLU A 725 -27.73 45.68 -41.33
CA GLU A 725 -28.03 47.10 -41.07
C GLU A 725 -26.87 47.84 -40.36
N LEU A 726 -25.75 47.14 -40.11
CA LEU A 726 -24.54 47.67 -39.48
C LEU A 726 -23.53 48.10 -40.54
N GLY A 727 -22.53 48.89 -40.16
CA GLY A 727 -21.39 49.17 -41.05
C GLY A 727 -20.50 47.94 -41.19
N ASN A 728 -20.64 47.22 -42.29
CA ASN A 728 -19.96 45.96 -42.53
C ASN A 728 -18.65 46.11 -43.31
N ALA A 729 -17.64 45.33 -42.95
CA ALA A 729 -16.47 45.09 -43.80
C ALA A 729 -16.71 43.81 -44.63
N ILE A 730 -17.03 43.97 -45.90
CA ILE A 730 -17.33 42.87 -46.84
C ILE A 730 -16.11 42.63 -47.72
N THR A 731 -15.55 41.42 -47.73
CA THR A 731 -14.38 41.09 -48.55
C THR A 731 -14.57 39.80 -49.33
N ALA A 732 -14.52 39.90 -50.65
CA ALA A 732 -14.33 38.78 -51.55
C ALA A 732 -12.86 38.70 -52.04
N TYR A 733 -12.56 37.71 -52.86
CA TYR A 733 -11.19 37.49 -53.36
C TYR A 733 -11.14 37.22 -54.86
N GLY A 734 -12.02 36.35 -55.37
CA GLY A 734 -11.97 35.87 -56.74
C GLY A 734 -13.36 35.56 -57.32
N GLY A 735 -13.43 35.56 -58.66
CA GLY A 735 -14.64 35.27 -59.42
C GLY A 735 -15.62 36.43 -59.45
N ASN A 736 -16.67 36.33 -60.26
CA ASN A 736 -17.65 37.41 -60.41
C ASN A 736 -18.68 37.31 -59.27
N ASN A 737 -18.74 38.31 -58.41
CA ASN A 737 -19.51 38.31 -57.17
C ASN A 737 -20.49 39.49 -57.12
N VAL A 738 -21.61 39.31 -56.42
CA VAL A 738 -22.52 40.39 -56.05
C VAL A 738 -22.33 40.67 -54.56
N LEU A 739 -21.90 41.89 -54.21
CA LEU A 739 -21.60 42.32 -52.86
C LEU A 739 -22.52 43.49 -52.47
N LEU A 740 -23.36 43.27 -51.47
CA LEU A 740 -24.38 44.22 -51.03
C LEU A 740 -24.12 44.61 -49.56
N GLY A 741 -23.94 45.89 -49.25
CA GLY A 741 -23.79 46.39 -47.87
C GLY A 741 -25.12 46.50 -47.12
N LEU A 742 -26.16 46.97 -47.82
CA LEU A 742 -27.51 47.29 -47.33
C LEU A 742 -27.59 48.63 -46.59
N ALA A 743 -27.43 48.68 -45.28
CA ALA A 743 -27.48 49.93 -44.52
C ALA A 743 -26.35 49.97 -43.51
N GLY A 744 -25.82 51.14 -43.20
CA GLY A 744 -24.60 51.28 -42.42
C GLY A 744 -23.50 51.94 -43.23
N ASN A 745 -22.34 52.19 -42.63
CA ASN A 745 -21.19 52.72 -43.36
C ASN A 745 -20.29 51.54 -43.74
N ASP A 746 -20.48 51.01 -44.93
CA ASP A 746 -19.87 49.77 -45.35
C ASP A 746 -18.49 49.97 -45.96
N THR A 747 -17.65 48.95 -45.91
CA THR A 747 -16.40 48.86 -46.65
C THR A 747 -16.39 47.56 -47.45
N ILE A 748 -16.56 47.65 -48.77
CA ILE A 748 -16.70 46.51 -49.67
C ILE A 748 -15.45 46.38 -50.55
N ARG A 749 -14.81 45.21 -50.53
CA ARG A 749 -13.66 44.85 -51.38
C ARG A 749 -14.00 43.62 -52.22
N ALA A 750 -14.02 43.74 -53.53
CA ALA A 750 -14.46 42.67 -54.40
C ALA A 750 -13.37 41.69 -54.84
N GLY A 751 -12.14 42.18 -55.02
CA GLY A 751 -11.00 41.34 -55.37
C GLY A 751 -10.89 41.16 -56.88
N ALA A 752 -10.56 39.96 -57.35
CA ALA A 752 -10.41 39.70 -58.78
C ALA A 752 -11.69 39.12 -59.40
N GLY A 753 -12.23 39.75 -60.44
CA GLY A 753 -13.49 39.33 -61.05
C GLY A 753 -14.18 40.49 -61.72
N ASN A 754 -15.28 40.21 -62.43
CA ASN A 754 -16.19 41.26 -62.86
C ASN A 754 -17.31 41.32 -61.84
N ASP A 755 -17.17 42.20 -60.84
CA ASP A 755 -18.00 42.20 -59.66
C ASP A 755 -19.15 43.20 -59.74
N THR A 756 -20.14 43.06 -58.88
CA THR A 756 -21.24 44.03 -58.73
C THR A 756 -21.33 44.45 -57.27
N LEU A 757 -21.06 45.72 -56.99
CA LEU A 757 -21.00 46.28 -55.64
C LEU A 757 -22.13 47.28 -55.45
N ARG A 758 -22.86 47.17 -54.32
CA ARG A 758 -23.84 48.16 -53.87
C ARG A 758 -23.67 48.37 -52.38
N GLY A 759 -23.22 49.56 -51.98
CA GLY A 759 -23.09 49.94 -50.56
C GLY A 759 -24.47 50.00 -49.91
N GLY A 760 -25.27 50.98 -50.29
CA GLY A 760 -26.66 51.10 -49.87
C GLY A 760 -26.86 52.37 -49.05
N LEU A 761 -27.64 52.30 -47.96
CA LEU A 761 -27.89 53.44 -47.08
C LEU A 761 -26.70 53.71 -46.17
N GLY A 762 -25.94 54.77 -46.43
CA GLY A 762 -24.88 55.21 -45.52
C GLY A 762 -23.74 55.92 -46.25
N ALA A 763 -22.56 55.91 -45.64
CA ALA A 763 -21.33 56.48 -46.22
C ALA A 763 -20.34 55.35 -46.50
N ASP A 764 -20.42 54.79 -47.69
CA ASP A 764 -19.75 53.53 -48.02
C ASP A 764 -18.40 53.72 -48.70
N ARG A 765 -17.53 52.72 -48.59
CA ARG A 765 -16.25 52.64 -49.30
C ARG A 765 -16.26 51.40 -50.19
N LEU A 766 -16.17 51.60 -51.49
CA LEU A 766 -16.26 50.54 -52.49
C LEU A 766 -14.91 50.41 -53.21
N TYR A 767 -14.39 49.19 -53.26
CA TYR A 767 -13.17 48.79 -53.94
C TYR A 767 -13.51 47.65 -54.91
N GLY A 768 -13.51 47.92 -56.21
CA GLY A 768 -13.72 46.89 -57.24
C GLY A 768 -12.48 45.98 -57.40
N GLU A 769 -11.30 46.56 -57.20
CA GLU A 769 -10.00 45.94 -57.38
C GLU A 769 -9.73 45.49 -58.82
N ALA A 770 -9.75 44.21 -59.16
CA ALA A 770 -9.25 43.71 -60.43
C ALA A 770 -10.32 43.05 -61.30
N GLY A 771 -10.87 43.79 -62.25
CA GLY A 771 -11.65 43.28 -63.36
C GLY A 771 -12.59 44.35 -63.86
N ALA A 772 -13.70 43.99 -64.51
CA ALA A 772 -14.69 44.93 -65.01
C ALA A 772 -15.88 45.02 -64.06
N ASP A 773 -15.81 45.96 -63.12
CA ASP A 773 -16.71 46.00 -61.96
C ASP A 773 -17.87 46.96 -62.15
N THR A 774 -19.03 46.63 -61.60
CA THR A 774 -20.26 47.43 -61.68
C THR A 774 -20.62 47.97 -60.29
N PHE A 775 -20.58 49.29 -60.13
CA PHE A 775 -20.99 49.99 -58.90
C PHE A 775 -22.43 50.47 -59.05
N VAL A 776 -23.35 49.90 -58.27
CA VAL A 776 -24.80 50.13 -58.38
C VAL A 776 -25.26 51.14 -57.32
N PHE A 777 -26.03 52.15 -57.73
CA PHE A 777 -26.64 53.14 -56.83
C PHE A 777 -28.14 53.27 -57.11
N ALA A 778 -28.98 53.11 -56.07
CA ALA A 778 -30.43 53.22 -56.20
C ALA A 778 -31.02 54.47 -55.52
N LYS A 779 -32.26 54.77 -55.89
CA LYS A 779 -33.04 55.91 -55.38
C LYS A 779 -33.17 55.89 -53.85
N GLY A 780 -32.69 56.96 -53.21
CA GLY A 780 -32.90 57.23 -51.77
C GLY A 780 -31.81 56.70 -50.84
N GLU A 781 -30.80 56.01 -51.37
CA GLU A 781 -29.72 55.38 -50.59
C GLU A 781 -28.72 56.40 -50.02
N SER A 782 -28.26 57.37 -50.82
CA SER A 782 -27.30 58.39 -50.35
C SER A 782 -27.95 59.71 -49.86
N LEU A 783 -29.29 59.75 -49.68
CA LEU A 783 -30.05 61.01 -49.47
C LEU A 783 -30.62 61.20 -48.06
N ALA A 784 -30.53 60.19 -47.18
CA ALA A 784 -31.22 60.20 -45.89
C ALA A 784 -30.47 60.91 -44.74
N VAL A 785 -29.17 61.19 -44.86
CA VAL A 785 -28.38 61.87 -43.81
C VAL A 785 -27.42 62.88 -44.42
N ALA A 786 -27.53 64.16 -44.05
CA ALA A 786 -26.56 65.19 -44.46
C ALA A 786 -25.15 64.79 -43.99
N GLY A 787 -24.24 64.49 -44.93
CA GLY A 787 -22.86 64.09 -44.63
C GLY A 787 -22.51 62.63 -44.94
N ALA A 788 -23.45 61.82 -45.42
CA ALA A 788 -23.19 60.46 -45.90
C ALA A 788 -22.82 60.50 -47.40
N THR A 789 -21.60 60.09 -47.74
CA THR A 789 -21.10 60.12 -49.12
C THR A 789 -20.37 58.82 -49.42
N ASP A 790 -20.83 58.12 -50.46
CA ASP A 790 -20.21 56.88 -50.92
C ASP A 790 -18.95 57.19 -51.71
N ILE A 791 -17.91 56.38 -51.54
CA ILE A 791 -16.59 56.58 -52.13
C ILE A 791 -16.16 55.32 -52.88
N ILE A 792 -15.97 55.45 -54.19
CA ILE A 792 -15.29 54.43 -55.00
C ILE A 792 -13.79 54.73 -54.99
N HIS A 793 -12.98 53.79 -54.54
CA HIS A 793 -11.56 54.04 -54.29
C HIS A 793 -10.63 53.74 -55.47
N ASP A 794 -11.04 52.91 -56.42
CA ASP A 794 -10.17 52.33 -57.45
C ASP A 794 -10.80 52.22 -58.85
N PHE A 795 -11.81 53.04 -59.13
CA PHE A 795 -12.51 53.07 -60.43
C PHE A 795 -11.54 53.18 -61.63
N THR A 796 -11.66 52.25 -62.57
CA THR A 796 -10.93 52.16 -63.82
C THR A 796 -11.85 52.45 -65.00
N THR A 797 -11.62 53.57 -65.69
CA THR A 797 -12.41 53.95 -66.88
C THR A 797 -12.31 52.91 -67.99
N ARG A 798 -13.41 52.68 -68.72
CA ARG A 798 -13.58 51.72 -69.83
C ARG A 798 -13.49 50.26 -69.45
N VAL A 799 -13.46 49.99 -68.16
CA VAL A 799 -13.38 48.67 -67.57
C VAL A 799 -14.50 48.56 -66.56
N ASP A 800 -14.57 49.52 -65.63
CA ASP A 800 -15.62 49.59 -64.62
C ASP A 800 -16.82 50.41 -65.10
N HIS A 801 -17.97 50.11 -64.52
CA HIS A 801 -19.26 50.67 -64.83
C HIS A 801 -19.92 51.25 -63.57
N ILE A 802 -20.59 52.39 -63.73
CA ILE A 802 -21.53 52.91 -62.73
C ILE A 802 -22.94 52.62 -63.25
N ASP A 803 -23.71 51.82 -62.51
CA ASP A 803 -25.12 51.55 -62.80
C ASP A 803 -25.99 52.43 -61.91
N LEU A 804 -26.74 53.33 -62.55
CA LEU A 804 -27.71 54.18 -61.89
C LEU A 804 -29.09 53.56 -62.12
N ALA A 805 -29.43 52.57 -61.30
CA ALA A 805 -30.66 51.82 -61.45
C ALA A 805 -31.90 52.73 -61.23
N ILE A 806 -32.50 53.20 -62.33
CA ILE A 806 -33.76 53.95 -62.32
C ILE A 806 -34.90 52.97 -62.09
N VAL A 807 -35.49 52.96 -60.89
CA VAL A 807 -36.78 52.27 -60.68
C VAL A 807 -37.87 53.07 -61.40
N SER A 808 -38.27 52.61 -62.58
CA SER A 808 -39.36 53.16 -63.37
C SER A 808 -40.68 53.08 -62.58
N GLY A 809 -41.16 54.22 -62.05
CA GLY A 809 -42.46 54.24 -61.35
C GLY A 809 -42.75 55.51 -60.55
N SER A 810 -42.99 56.62 -61.25
CA SER A 810 -43.71 57.84 -60.81
C SER A 810 -43.37 58.48 -59.45
N ALA A 811 -42.72 59.64 -59.50
CA ALA A 811 -43.20 60.95 -59.04
C ALA A 811 -41.98 61.82 -58.62
N ALA A 812 -41.97 63.03 -59.17
CA ALA A 812 -40.88 64.00 -59.15
C ALA A 812 -40.34 64.32 -57.75
N ALA A 813 -39.07 64.00 -57.55
CA ALA A 813 -38.15 64.70 -56.67
C ALA A 813 -36.77 64.65 -57.34
N ALA A 814 -36.10 65.78 -57.49
CA ALA A 814 -34.76 65.87 -58.07
C ALA A 814 -33.78 65.01 -57.24
N PHE A 815 -33.10 64.06 -57.87
CA PHE A 815 -32.10 63.22 -57.19
C PHE A 815 -30.75 63.92 -57.19
N TYR A 816 -30.17 64.02 -56.00
CA TYR A 816 -28.77 64.41 -55.77
C TYR A 816 -28.09 63.24 -55.07
N THR A 817 -27.42 62.37 -55.83
CA THR A 817 -26.52 61.36 -55.26
C THR A 817 -25.10 61.93 -55.31
N GLU A 818 -24.46 62.08 -54.13
CA GLU A 818 -23.05 62.49 -54.06
C GLU A 818 -22.18 61.24 -53.97
N VAL A 819 -21.36 60.98 -54.99
CA VAL A 819 -20.40 59.88 -55.05
C VAL A 819 -18.98 60.48 -55.15
N LYS A 820 -18.03 59.94 -54.40
CA LYS A 820 -16.61 60.32 -54.48
C LYS A 820 -15.84 59.27 -55.25
N VAL A 821 -14.92 59.69 -56.11
CA VAL A 821 -13.99 58.77 -56.78
C VAL A 821 -12.56 59.23 -56.49
N ALA A 822 -11.76 58.37 -55.88
CA ALA A 822 -10.53 58.77 -55.18
C ALA A 822 -9.22 58.79 -56.02
N SER A 823 -9.25 58.49 -57.33
CA SER A 823 -8.02 58.41 -58.16
C SER A 823 -7.81 59.58 -59.14
N ASP A 824 -6.54 59.99 -59.27
CA ASP A 824 -6.06 61.21 -59.94
C ASP A 824 -5.72 61.03 -61.43
N SER A 825 -6.14 62.00 -62.29
CA SER A 825 -5.34 62.71 -63.34
C SER A 825 -6.19 63.35 -64.47
N PHE A 826 -6.19 64.70 -64.66
CA PHE A 826 -6.84 65.41 -65.80
C PHE A 826 -5.84 66.13 -66.68
N THR A 827 -5.76 65.73 -67.95
CA THR A 827 -5.43 66.70 -69.02
C THR A 827 -6.06 66.39 -70.38
N ALA A 828 -6.90 65.36 -70.58
CA ALA A 828 -7.22 64.91 -71.96
C ALA A 828 -8.71 64.87 -72.41
N LEU A 829 -9.74 65.12 -71.58
CA LEU A 829 -11.14 64.95 -72.05
C LEU A 829 -11.73 66.15 -72.81
N LYS A 830 -11.21 67.37 -72.61
CA LYS A 830 -11.84 68.57 -73.20
C LYS A 830 -11.95 68.48 -74.74
N ASN A 831 -11.02 67.80 -75.40
CA ASN A 831 -10.97 67.76 -76.86
C ASN A 831 -11.62 66.50 -77.48
N ALA A 832 -11.92 65.45 -76.69
CA ALA A 832 -12.46 64.18 -77.19
C ALA A 832 -14.00 64.10 -77.13
N ALA A 833 -14.61 64.71 -76.10
CA ALA A 833 -16.06 64.70 -75.90
C ALA A 833 -16.82 65.54 -76.97
N GLU A 834 -16.20 66.59 -77.51
CA GLU A 834 -16.81 67.43 -78.55
C GLU A 834 -16.83 66.76 -79.95
N ALA A 835 -16.07 65.69 -80.17
CA ALA A 835 -15.94 65.05 -81.48
C ALA A 835 -16.82 63.80 -81.70
N ALA A 836 -17.42 63.22 -80.66
CA ALA A 836 -18.00 61.87 -80.70
C ALA A 836 -19.55 61.78 -80.61
N MET A 837 -20.28 62.89 -80.45
CA MET A 837 -21.74 62.86 -80.28
C MET A 837 -22.52 63.36 -81.51
N SER A 838 -23.31 62.48 -82.14
CA SER A 838 -24.35 62.85 -83.12
C SER A 838 -25.74 62.49 -82.58
N GLY A 839 -26.63 63.47 -82.43
CA GLY A 839 -28.04 63.27 -82.04
C GLY A 839 -28.48 64.09 -80.81
N SER A 840 -29.79 64.16 -80.55
CA SER A 840 -30.49 65.06 -79.61
C SER A 840 -30.22 64.86 -78.11
N GLN A 841 -29.13 64.18 -77.73
CA GLN A 841 -28.70 63.99 -76.35
C GLN A 841 -27.60 65.00 -76.01
N ARG A 842 -27.71 65.72 -74.90
CA ARG A 842 -26.71 66.70 -74.44
C ARG A 842 -26.34 66.44 -72.99
N ILE A 843 -25.04 66.25 -72.72
CA ILE A 843 -24.47 66.36 -71.37
C ILE A 843 -24.20 67.84 -71.14
N VAL A 844 -24.78 68.43 -70.08
CA VAL A 844 -24.54 69.83 -69.71
C VAL A 844 -23.59 69.85 -68.52
N PHE A 845 -22.35 70.32 -68.72
CA PHE A 845 -21.42 70.57 -67.61
C PHE A 845 -21.64 71.99 -67.08
N VAL A 846 -22.01 72.13 -65.81
CA VAL A 846 -22.10 73.45 -65.15
C VAL A 846 -20.69 73.87 -64.71
N ALA A 847 -20.11 74.85 -65.40
CA ALA A 847 -18.84 75.43 -65.03
C ALA A 847 -19.00 76.34 -63.79
N GLY A 848 -18.30 76.04 -62.70
CA GLY A 848 -18.26 76.91 -61.52
C GLY A 848 -17.77 76.31 -60.21
N THR A 849 -17.65 75.00 -60.10
CA THR A 849 -17.13 74.34 -58.89
C THR A 849 -15.93 73.46 -59.25
N THR A 850 -14.94 73.40 -58.37
CA THR A 850 -13.76 72.51 -58.43
C THR A 850 -14.12 71.01 -58.37
N ASP A 851 -15.40 70.69 -58.36
CA ASP A 851 -16.02 69.37 -58.22
C ASP A 851 -16.96 69.13 -59.41
N GLY A 852 -16.76 68.02 -60.12
CA GLY A 852 -17.44 67.68 -61.37
C GLY A 852 -18.84 67.11 -61.14
N TRP A 853 -19.85 67.73 -61.74
CA TRP A 853 -21.21 67.21 -61.78
C TRP A 853 -21.51 66.65 -63.16
N LEU A 854 -22.06 65.43 -63.20
CA LEU A 854 -22.63 64.82 -64.39
C LEU A 854 -24.15 65.03 -64.36
N PHE A 855 -24.69 65.72 -65.36
CA PHE A 855 -26.12 65.99 -65.49
C PHE A 855 -26.65 65.37 -66.77
N TRP A 856 -27.81 64.70 -66.70
CA TRP A 856 -28.55 64.29 -67.89
C TRP A 856 -30.03 64.68 -67.79
N SER A 857 -30.64 64.87 -68.95
CA SER A 857 -32.04 65.26 -69.09
C SER A 857 -32.64 64.44 -70.22
N THR A 858 -33.83 63.87 -69.99
CA THR A 858 -34.54 63.09 -71.01
C THR A 858 -35.49 63.96 -71.86
N ASN A 859 -35.74 65.21 -71.43
CA ASN A 859 -36.61 66.16 -72.13
C ASN A 859 -35.82 67.34 -72.71
N GLY A 860 -35.52 67.25 -74.01
CA GLY A 860 -34.67 68.17 -74.75
C GLY A 860 -35.17 69.61 -74.98
N SER A 861 -35.96 70.25 -74.08
CA SER A 861 -36.43 71.62 -74.35
C SER A 861 -36.66 72.60 -73.20
N ASP A 862 -36.68 72.21 -71.92
CA ASP A 862 -37.03 73.15 -70.83
C ASP A 862 -35.88 73.50 -69.86
N GLY A 863 -34.70 72.91 -70.04
CA GLY A 863 -33.55 73.19 -69.18
C GLY A 863 -33.72 72.70 -67.74
N THR A 864 -34.71 71.84 -67.48
CA THR A 864 -34.84 71.18 -66.19
C THR A 864 -33.83 70.03 -66.11
N VAL A 865 -32.98 70.10 -65.09
CA VAL A 865 -32.07 69.02 -64.70
C VAL A 865 -32.94 67.97 -64.02
N GLU A 866 -33.11 66.82 -64.66
CA GLU A 866 -33.92 65.74 -64.09
C GLU A 866 -33.10 64.89 -63.12
N GLU A 867 -31.82 64.65 -63.42
CA GLU A 867 -30.94 63.78 -62.63
C GLU A 867 -29.49 64.30 -62.63
N ALA A 868 -28.83 64.23 -61.48
CA ALA A 868 -27.47 64.74 -61.27
C ALA A 868 -26.65 63.80 -60.37
N VAL A 869 -25.48 63.36 -60.84
CA VAL A 869 -24.48 62.68 -60.00
C VAL A 869 -23.30 63.61 -59.81
N ARG A 870 -22.94 63.87 -58.55
CA ARG A 870 -21.72 64.61 -58.22
C ARG A 870 -20.59 63.60 -58.08
N LEU A 871 -19.51 63.77 -58.84
CA LEU A 871 -18.25 63.05 -58.67
C LEU A 871 -17.24 63.99 -58.01
N THR A 872 -16.98 63.83 -56.71
CA THR A 872 -15.99 64.65 -56.00
C THR A 872 -14.69 63.87 -55.72
N GLY A 873 -13.55 64.56 -55.63
CA GLY A 873 -12.22 63.93 -55.51
C GLY A 873 -11.44 63.78 -56.83
N ARG A 874 -12.04 64.13 -57.97
CA ARG A 874 -11.31 64.21 -59.25
C ARG A 874 -11.03 65.66 -59.63
N ASN A 875 -9.78 65.91 -60.01
CA ASN A 875 -9.44 67.10 -60.79
C ASN A 875 -9.77 66.91 -62.30
N SER A 876 -10.41 65.76 -62.69
CA SER A 876 -10.50 65.17 -64.04
C SER A 876 -11.71 64.32 -64.43
N LEU A 877 -12.11 64.36 -65.71
CA LEU A 877 -12.97 63.38 -66.38
C LEU A 877 -12.31 62.61 -67.57
N ALA A 878 -10.99 62.67 -67.79
CA ALA A 878 -10.33 62.02 -68.94
C ALA A 878 -10.53 60.48 -69.01
N GLY A 879 -10.97 59.96 -70.15
CA GLY A 879 -11.29 58.54 -70.37
C GLY A 879 -12.74 58.15 -70.12
N PHE A 880 -13.48 58.93 -69.32
CA PHE A 880 -14.88 58.65 -68.97
C PHE A 880 -15.82 58.88 -70.17
N ASP A 881 -16.50 57.82 -70.65
CA ASP A 881 -17.44 57.91 -71.76
C ASP A 881 -18.76 57.15 -71.49
N ARG A 882 -19.68 57.10 -72.47
CA ARG A 882 -20.98 56.44 -72.31
C ARG A 882 -20.85 54.96 -71.95
N ALA A 883 -19.76 54.29 -72.31
CA ALA A 883 -19.56 52.89 -71.97
C ALA A 883 -19.36 52.68 -70.46
N ASP A 884 -18.98 53.71 -69.70
CA ASP A 884 -18.74 53.64 -68.24
C ASP A 884 -20.03 53.86 -67.41
N LEU A 885 -21.15 54.17 -68.07
CA LEU A 885 -22.46 54.37 -67.45
C LEU A 885 -23.46 53.39 -68.09
N ILE A 886 -24.09 52.56 -67.28
CA ILE A 886 -25.10 51.58 -67.73
C ILE A 886 -26.50 52.18 -67.68
#